data_AF-A0A6G0UEQ5-F1
#
_entry.id   AF-A0A6G0UEQ5-F1
#
_cell.length_a   1.000
_cell.length_b   1.000
_cell.length_c   1.000
_cell.angle_alpha   90.00
_cell.angle_beta   90.00
_cell.angle_gamma   90.00
#
_symmetry.space_group_name_H-M   'P 1'
#
loop_
_entity.id
_entity.type
_entity.pdbx_description
1 polymer ?
#
loop_
_entity_poly.entity_id
_entity_poly.type
_entity_poly.pdbx_seq_one_letter_code
_entity_poly.pdbx_strand_id
1 'polypeptide(L)'
;MNIGILGHVDAGKTTLAKTLSTFGSTAAFDKGAKSSNLRANTIDLGFSALQIDESRKIALIDCPGHAQLTNAVLVASSVFDGAIVVISSVRGIEPQTAEHLILVSILCPEKVIIVLSKIDLVEPLKVELLKKKLPKLLKSLKIKEDSPIIPLDLSEEGKKESVNELIEVLRSFPVPDRVSSGKFVMAVDHCFPIKGKGSVMTGTVVDGSCKVGSEIEIPIIGEKRKVKEIQSWKKSVPEVKIGERAAILFGNLQKTENIDRILIFEPGGMTSGKVALITVQRIEQFKGSLKNRSKIHFFSGFETVMAECSFLKSESEQPEEFSEKSEFEQLEEFSEHSSHVLVNFQRKINIRKNQICLGAKLDSQKLSECRFAFHGFIVSISESLEKLPFEKFIRKEKKGFIERWDKDDCFICDGLLKKESSIDIFSGMTVSVDGGKFIGKIEGFFGKSGKIRIQVRSGSEELKERLKKEKPISSTSLVFAKKRKRPQKGKERPEVVEVDDDDDPDDVVDEKTALAARGILHMGIGEPEEVVDDGLPKDYKRRVLKLGSRRLDTLLNRTSGKSSAEVEKMILTGKVRVNEQVVKKKAYNVMKRDEVDVWIEELEENPNFANIHRVKIIDYVLKQHGYDIDSLIWQKMLVENWRRDQENLSGAGFTGLDKKRAFDSLIGTGFTGMDKRAFDTVMGSGFTGFDRRRRAFDMLYSDSFNGMDKRAFDSLVGSFSGLDKRAFDSLVGSFSGLDKRSRNGLDTNVFSQEKRAFDSLDGGFTGFD
;
A
#
# COMPACT_ATOMS: atom_id res chain seq x y z
N MET A 1 11.61 -1.23 27.78
CA MET A 1 10.34 -1.10 27.04
C MET A 1 10.59 -0.43 25.71
N ASN A 2 9.75 -0.67 24.71
CA ASN A 2 9.83 -0.10 23.37
C ASN A 2 8.55 0.71 23.11
N ILE A 3 8.67 2.01 22.88
CA ILE A 3 7.53 2.91 22.69
C ILE A 3 7.63 3.56 21.31
N GLY A 4 6.61 3.35 20.48
CA GLY A 4 6.48 3.99 19.17
C GLY A 4 6.05 5.45 19.30
N ILE A 5 6.67 6.35 18.54
CA ILE A 5 6.23 7.74 18.41
C ILE A 5 5.58 7.90 17.02
N LEU A 6 4.28 8.16 17.02
CA LEU A 6 3.39 8.15 15.87
C LEU A 6 2.70 9.51 15.67
N GLY A 7 2.06 9.72 14.52
CA GLY A 7 1.40 10.99 14.16
C GLY A 7 1.74 11.49 12.75
N HIS A 8 1.04 12.52 12.28
CA HIS A 8 1.19 13.08 10.93
C HIS A 8 2.60 13.61 10.62
N VAL A 9 2.89 13.82 9.33
CA VAL A 9 4.05 14.63 8.88
C VAL A 9 4.03 15.99 9.61
N ASP A 10 5.20 16.49 9.99
CA ASP A 10 5.38 17.75 10.73
C ASP A 10 4.60 17.91 12.06
N ALA A 11 4.05 16.82 12.62
CA ALA A 11 3.43 16.83 13.96
C ALA A 11 4.45 17.05 15.10
N GLY A 12 5.75 16.95 14.85
CA GLY A 12 6.81 17.17 15.85
C GLY A 12 7.40 15.90 16.49
N LYS A 13 7.11 14.70 15.94
CA LYS A 13 7.58 13.40 16.46
C LYS A 13 9.08 13.35 16.74
N THR A 14 9.92 13.68 15.76
CA THR A 14 11.38 13.69 15.88
C THR A 14 11.89 14.73 16.88
N THR A 15 11.20 15.88 17.00
CA THR A 15 11.51 16.90 18.00
C THR A 15 11.22 16.38 19.41
N LEU A 16 10.09 15.71 19.61
CA LEU A 16 9.74 15.05 20.87
C LEU A 16 10.74 13.93 21.20
N ALA A 17 11.05 13.06 20.24
CA ALA A 17 12.02 11.98 20.40
C ALA A 17 13.39 12.50 20.86
N LYS A 18 13.91 13.54 20.19
CA LYS A 18 15.16 14.22 20.58
C LYS A 18 15.07 14.88 21.97
N THR A 19 13.93 15.48 22.31
CA THR A 19 13.74 16.15 23.62
C THR A 19 13.70 15.14 24.77
N LEU A 20 13.16 13.95 24.56
CA LEU A 20 13.15 12.84 25.54
C LEU A 20 14.43 11.99 25.54
N SER A 21 15.34 12.18 24.58
CA SER A 21 16.51 11.31 24.42
C SER A 21 17.60 11.59 25.45
N THR A 22 17.87 10.63 26.33
CA THR A 22 19.10 10.62 27.15
C THR A 22 20.27 9.95 26.41
N PHE A 23 20.00 9.01 25.50
CA PHE A 23 21.03 8.33 24.71
C PHE A 23 20.64 8.21 23.22
N GLY A 24 21.56 8.56 22.34
CA GLY A 24 21.47 8.26 20.91
C GLY A 24 21.86 6.83 20.58
N SER A 25 20.98 6.10 19.88
CA SER A 25 21.29 4.82 19.24
C SER A 25 21.66 5.02 17.76
N THR A 26 22.26 4.00 17.16
CA THR A 26 23.17 4.01 15.98
C THR A 26 22.64 4.62 14.67
N ALA A 27 21.39 5.07 14.62
CA ALA A 27 20.76 5.70 13.45
C ALA A 27 20.26 7.14 13.69
N ALA A 28 19.93 7.52 14.94
CA ALA A 28 19.24 8.79 15.21
C ALA A 28 20.11 10.05 15.03
N PHE A 29 21.45 9.91 15.12
CA PHE A 29 22.38 11.05 15.09
C PHE A 29 23.57 10.87 14.12
N ASP A 30 24.19 9.68 14.02
CA ASP A 30 25.52 9.57 13.39
C ASP A 30 25.53 9.54 11.84
N LYS A 31 24.48 9.04 11.16
CA LYS A 31 24.33 9.23 9.69
C LYS A 31 23.93 10.67 9.34
N GLY A 32 23.22 11.36 10.23
CA GLY A 32 22.84 12.78 10.07
C GLY A 32 23.96 13.76 10.44
N ALA A 33 24.95 13.38 11.24
CA ALA A 33 26.08 14.24 11.60
C ALA A 33 27.07 14.49 10.43
N LYS A 34 27.05 13.64 9.40
CA LYS A 34 27.88 13.79 8.17
C LYS A 34 27.08 14.14 6.91
N SER A 35 25.75 14.20 6.98
CA SER A 35 24.90 14.62 5.88
C SER A 35 23.93 15.68 6.36
N SER A 36 23.96 16.86 5.76
CA SER A 36 23.22 18.07 6.17
C SER A 36 21.72 18.01 5.84
N ASN A 37 21.09 16.85 6.04
CA ASN A 37 19.73 16.53 5.65
C ASN A 37 18.91 16.01 6.84
N LEU A 38 18.37 16.92 7.66
CA LEU A 38 17.38 16.59 8.71
C LEU A 38 16.14 15.84 8.17
N ARG A 39 15.82 15.98 6.87
CA ARG A 39 14.75 15.24 6.19
C ARG A 39 15.06 13.75 5.96
N ALA A 40 16.32 13.33 5.97
CA ALA A 40 16.68 11.91 5.78
C ALA A 40 16.24 11.05 6.98
N ASN A 41 16.21 11.63 8.18
CA ASN A 41 15.79 10.94 9.41
C ASN A 41 14.32 10.49 9.40
N THR A 42 13.47 11.06 8.54
CA THR A 42 12.04 10.72 8.45
C THR A 42 11.73 9.66 7.38
N ILE A 43 12.75 9.11 6.72
CA ILE A 43 12.60 8.05 5.69
C ILE A 43 12.80 6.66 6.30
N ASP A 44 13.55 6.57 7.40
CA ASP A 44 13.88 5.35 8.12
C ASP A 44 13.47 5.43 9.60
N LEU A 45 13.57 4.33 10.34
CA LEU A 45 13.14 4.27 11.75
C LEU A 45 14.19 4.91 12.67
N GLY A 46 13.78 5.94 13.41
CA GLY A 46 14.67 6.64 14.35
C GLY A 46 14.69 5.96 15.72
N PHE A 47 15.83 5.38 16.11
CA PHE A 47 15.97 4.71 17.41
C PHE A 47 16.77 5.55 18.42
N SER A 48 16.16 5.83 19.57
CA SER A 48 16.77 6.55 20.68
C SER A 48 16.39 5.93 22.03
N ALA A 49 16.98 6.40 23.13
CA ALA A 49 16.70 5.90 24.47
C ALA A 49 16.43 7.02 25.48
N LEU A 50 15.40 6.81 26.31
CA LEU A 50 15.12 7.53 27.54
C LEU A 50 15.42 6.60 28.73
N GLN A 51 16.31 7.02 29.61
CA GLN A 51 16.53 6.45 30.93
C GLN A 51 15.66 7.23 31.94
N ILE A 52 14.73 6.56 32.63
CA ILE A 52 13.85 7.22 33.61
C ILE A 52 14.41 7.11 35.04
N ASP A 53 14.97 5.94 35.35
CA ASP A 53 15.63 5.56 36.60
C ASP A 53 16.58 4.39 36.29
N GLU A 54 17.37 3.90 37.24
CA GLU A 54 18.36 2.83 36.98
C GLU A 54 17.74 1.53 36.44
N SER A 55 16.50 1.22 36.84
CA SER A 55 15.79 0.00 36.46
C SER A 55 15.06 0.13 35.11
N ARG A 56 14.67 1.34 34.72
CA ARG A 56 13.71 1.59 33.63
C ARG A 56 14.33 2.31 32.43
N LYS A 57 14.56 1.53 31.37
CA LYS A 57 14.94 2.00 30.03
C LYS A 57 13.79 1.91 29.04
N ILE A 58 13.58 3.00 28.30
CA ILE A 58 12.62 3.09 27.20
C ILE A 58 13.39 3.33 25.90
N ALA A 59 13.30 2.39 24.96
CA ALA A 59 13.63 2.63 23.56
C ALA A 59 12.49 3.42 22.92
N LEU A 60 12.80 4.59 22.38
CA LEU A 60 11.89 5.42 21.61
C LEU A 60 12.09 5.12 20.12
N ILE A 61 11.01 4.74 19.45
CA ILE A 61 10.99 4.37 18.03
C ILE A 61 10.23 5.48 17.28
N ASP A 62 10.97 6.45 16.76
CA ASP A 62 10.44 7.54 15.94
C ASP A 62 10.04 6.99 14.56
N CYS A 63 8.74 6.98 14.29
CA CYS A 63 8.20 6.42 13.06
C CYS A 63 8.04 7.48 11.96
N PRO A 64 8.22 7.11 10.69
CA PRO A 64 7.96 8.02 9.58
C PRO A 64 6.49 8.44 9.55
N GLY A 65 6.21 9.71 9.25
CA GLY A 65 4.84 10.19 9.11
C GLY A 65 4.18 9.84 7.77
N HIS A 66 4.97 9.81 6.68
CA HIS A 66 4.44 9.87 5.32
C HIS A 66 3.57 8.66 4.94
N ALA A 67 2.47 8.90 4.20
CA ALA A 67 1.48 7.86 3.85
C ALA A 67 2.04 6.71 2.98
N GLN A 68 3.15 6.93 2.27
CA GLN A 68 3.88 5.90 1.53
C GLN A 68 4.78 5.03 2.44
N LEU A 69 5.11 5.50 3.64
CA LEU A 69 5.98 4.81 4.59
C LEU A 69 5.21 3.98 5.62
N THR A 70 3.90 3.79 5.42
CA THR A 70 3.03 2.97 6.29
C THR A 70 3.56 1.55 6.50
N ASN A 71 4.22 0.94 5.51
CA ASN A 71 4.89 -0.35 5.67
C ASN A 71 5.98 -0.33 6.75
N ALA A 72 6.79 0.73 6.80
CA ALA A 72 7.82 0.88 7.82
C ALA A 72 7.21 1.06 9.22
N VAL A 73 6.11 1.80 9.32
CA VAL A 73 5.35 1.96 10.58
C VAL A 73 4.76 0.62 11.03
N LEU A 74 4.13 -0.14 10.13
CA LEU A 74 3.53 -1.44 10.43
C LEU A 74 4.58 -2.46 10.91
N VAL A 75 5.72 -2.55 10.22
CA VAL A 75 6.85 -3.38 10.63
C VAL A 75 7.34 -2.99 12.03
N ALA A 76 7.66 -1.71 12.25
CA ALA A 76 8.13 -1.21 13.54
C ALA A 76 7.12 -1.43 14.68
N SER A 77 5.83 -1.29 14.38
CA SER A 77 4.77 -1.38 15.39
C SER A 77 4.63 -2.76 16.03
N SER A 78 5.13 -3.81 15.36
CA SER A 78 5.15 -5.17 15.90
C SER A 78 6.07 -5.37 17.12
N VAL A 79 6.95 -4.41 17.43
CA VAL A 79 7.80 -4.43 18.63
C VAL A 79 7.36 -3.45 19.73
N PHE A 80 6.21 -2.79 19.58
CA PHE A 80 5.74 -1.79 20.54
C PHE A 80 5.15 -2.42 21.80
N ASP A 81 5.62 -1.96 22.96
CA ASP A 81 5.00 -2.20 24.26
C ASP A 81 3.91 -1.15 24.57
N GLY A 82 3.83 -0.09 23.76
CA GLY A 82 2.92 1.05 23.87
C GLY A 82 3.29 2.15 22.87
N ALA A 83 2.51 3.22 22.81
CA ALA A 83 2.70 4.28 21.83
C ALA A 83 2.43 5.69 22.37
N ILE A 84 3.17 6.66 21.85
CA ILE A 84 2.89 8.09 21.94
C ILE A 84 2.34 8.53 20.58
N VAL A 85 1.10 9.02 20.53
CA VAL A 85 0.52 9.60 19.32
C VAL A 85 0.57 11.13 19.41
N VAL A 86 1.40 11.75 18.58
CA VAL A 86 1.60 13.19 18.52
C VAL A 86 0.57 13.82 17.58
N ILE A 87 -0.20 14.76 18.11
CA ILE A 87 -1.26 15.49 17.41
C ILE A 87 -0.93 16.98 17.42
N SER A 88 -0.86 17.59 16.24
CA SER A 88 -0.61 19.03 16.11
C SER A 88 -1.83 19.81 16.60
N SER A 89 -1.69 20.65 17.64
CA SER A 89 -2.80 21.48 18.15
C SER A 89 -3.29 22.50 17.12
N VAL A 90 -2.43 22.85 16.14
CA VAL A 90 -2.79 23.71 15.00
C VAL A 90 -3.79 23.01 14.07
N ARG A 91 -3.53 21.75 13.69
CA ARG A 91 -4.29 21.04 12.63
C ARG A 91 -5.29 19.99 13.14
N GLY A 92 -5.13 19.51 14.37
CA GLY A 92 -5.91 18.41 14.92
C GLY A 92 -5.52 17.06 14.31
N ILE A 93 -6.52 16.24 14.01
CA ILE A 93 -6.35 14.85 13.56
C ILE A 93 -6.37 14.80 12.04
N GLU A 94 -5.20 14.59 11.45
CA GLU A 94 -5.00 14.38 10.02
C GLU A 94 -5.07 12.88 9.66
N PRO A 95 -5.25 12.49 8.37
CA PRO A 95 -5.52 11.09 7.99
C PRO A 95 -4.50 10.06 8.49
N GLN A 96 -3.21 10.38 8.46
CA GLN A 96 -2.15 9.52 9.02
C GLN A 96 -2.29 9.37 10.54
N THR A 97 -2.67 10.42 11.27
CA THR A 97 -2.94 10.34 12.71
C THR A 97 -4.14 9.43 12.99
N ALA A 98 -5.18 9.46 12.15
CA ALA A 98 -6.31 8.54 12.27
C ALA A 98 -5.91 7.08 12.00
N GLU A 99 -5.11 6.81 10.97
CA GLU A 99 -4.56 5.46 10.73
C GLU A 99 -3.64 5.00 11.87
N HIS A 100 -2.79 5.87 12.41
CA HIS A 100 -1.97 5.54 13.58
C HIS A 100 -2.80 5.24 14.83
N LEU A 101 -3.91 5.95 15.05
CA LEU A 101 -4.84 5.66 16.15
C LEU A 101 -5.50 4.28 15.98
N ILE A 102 -5.91 3.91 14.76
CA ILE A 102 -6.42 2.56 14.46
C ILE A 102 -5.32 1.50 14.65
N LEU A 103 -4.07 1.80 14.30
CA LEU A 103 -2.96 0.86 14.47
C LEU A 103 -2.65 0.59 15.95
N VAL A 104 -2.63 1.63 16.80
CA VAL A 104 -2.37 1.44 18.24
C VAL A 104 -3.56 0.82 18.97
N SER A 105 -4.79 1.00 18.51
CA SER A 105 -5.94 0.32 19.10
C SER A 105 -5.95 -1.19 18.84
N ILE A 106 -5.27 -1.63 17.77
CA ILE A 106 -5.07 -3.05 17.45
C ILE A 106 -3.91 -3.65 18.26
N LEU A 107 -2.82 -2.90 18.47
CA LEU A 107 -1.56 -3.42 19.02
C LEU A 107 -1.38 -3.19 20.53
N CYS A 108 -1.82 -2.04 21.03
CA CYS A 108 -1.58 -1.61 22.41
C CYS A 108 -2.68 -0.66 22.95
N PRO A 109 -3.98 -1.01 22.85
CA PRO A 109 -5.11 -0.11 23.17
C PRO A 109 -5.11 0.43 24.61
N GLU A 110 -4.58 -0.34 25.57
CA GLU A 110 -4.43 0.04 26.98
C GLU A 110 -3.21 0.94 27.27
N LYS A 111 -2.32 1.08 26.28
CA LYS A 111 -0.97 1.65 26.44
C LYS A 111 -0.71 2.71 25.37
N VAL A 112 -1.57 3.73 25.36
CA VAL A 112 -1.46 4.92 24.50
C VAL A 112 -1.34 6.19 25.34
N ILE A 113 -0.42 7.07 24.95
CA ILE A 113 -0.31 8.46 25.43
C ILE A 113 -0.57 9.39 24.24
N ILE A 114 -1.42 10.39 24.40
CA ILE A 114 -1.63 11.43 23.40
C ILE A 114 -0.80 12.65 23.78
N VAL A 115 0.01 13.15 22.85
CA VAL A 115 0.76 14.39 23.02
C VAL A 115 0.20 15.45 22.08
N LEU A 116 -0.29 16.55 22.64
CA LEU A 116 -0.71 17.73 21.90
C LEU A 116 0.52 18.62 21.70
N SER A 117 1.06 18.67 20.49
CA SER A 117 2.22 19.51 20.16
C SER A 117 1.79 20.88 19.65
N LYS A 118 2.74 21.82 19.57
CA LYS A 118 2.54 23.17 19.00
C LYS A 118 1.43 23.95 19.72
N ILE A 119 1.37 23.85 21.06
CA ILE A 119 0.36 24.54 21.88
C ILE A 119 0.64 26.04 21.95
N ASP A 120 1.91 26.43 21.83
CA ASP A 120 2.44 27.79 21.68
C ASP A 120 1.87 28.53 20.45
N LEU A 121 1.48 27.80 19.41
CA LEU A 121 0.94 28.35 18.16
C LEU A 121 -0.59 28.48 18.13
N VAL A 122 -1.27 28.24 19.27
CA VAL A 122 -2.74 28.28 19.35
C VAL A 122 -3.25 28.87 20.67
N GLU A 123 -4.45 29.44 20.64
CA GLU A 123 -5.13 29.91 21.84
C GLU A 123 -5.41 28.75 22.82
N PRO A 124 -5.24 28.95 24.16
CA PRO A 124 -5.46 27.91 25.17
C PRO A 124 -6.84 27.23 25.09
N LEU A 125 -7.89 27.99 24.74
CA LEU A 125 -9.24 27.47 24.54
C LEU A 125 -9.31 26.36 23.48
N LYS A 126 -8.49 26.44 22.42
CA LYS A 126 -8.44 25.40 21.38
C LYS A 126 -7.81 24.11 21.90
N VAL A 127 -6.79 24.22 22.74
CA VAL A 127 -6.14 23.07 23.40
C VAL A 127 -7.11 22.37 24.35
N GLU A 128 -7.86 23.13 25.16
CA GLU A 128 -8.92 22.58 26.00
C GLU A 128 -10.02 21.86 25.21
N LEU A 129 -10.46 22.45 24.09
CA LEU A 129 -11.49 21.84 23.23
C LEU A 129 -10.99 20.53 22.59
N LEU A 130 -9.71 20.42 22.25
CA LEU A 130 -9.10 19.17 21.81
C LEU A 130 -9.04 18.14 22.95
N LYS A 131 -8.54 18.53 24.14
CA LYS A 131 -8.53 17.68 25.34
C LYS A 131 -9.93 17.14 25.69
N LYS A 132 -10.98 17.96 25.57
CA LYS A 132 -12.38 17.55 25.85
C LYS A 132 -13.00 16.64 24.77
N LYS A 133 -12.49 16.67 23.52
CA LYS A 133 -13.00 15.84 22.41
C LYS A 133 -12.31 14.47 22.30
N LEU A 134 -11.03 14.40 22.63
CA LEU A 134 -10.20 13.21 22.42
C LEU A 134 -10.69 11.95 23.16
N PRO A 135 -11.06 11.96 24.46
CA PRO A 135 -11.49 10.76 25.18
C PRO A 135 -12.63 10.00 24.49
N LYS A 136 -13.64 10.73 23.97
CA LYS A 136 -14.76 10.15 23.22
C LYS A 136 -14.31 9.48 21.92
N LEU A 137 -13.32 10.04 21.23
CA LEU A 137 -12.73 9.43 20.04
C LEU A 137 -11.92 8.18 20.41
N LEU A 138 -11.07 8.24 21.44
CA LEU A 138 -10.28 7.09 21.89
C LEU A 138 -11.20 5.90 22.23
N LYS A 139 -12.27 6.15 23.01
CA LYS A 139 -13.32 5.17 23.31
C LYS A 139 -13.94 4.57 22.05
N SER A 140 -14.27 5.40 21.05
CA SER A 140 -14.84 4.91 19.77
C SER A 140 -13.89 4.05 18.94
N LEU A 141 -12.58 4.20 19.14
CA LEU A 141 -11.53 3.39 18.51
C LEU A 141 -11.11 2.18 19.34
N LYS A 142 -11.76 1.92 20.50
CA LYS A 142 -11.39 0.88 21.48
C LYS A 142 -10.02 1.12 22.13
N ILE A 143 -9.57 2.37 22.19
CA ILE A 143 -8.43 2.83 23.00
C ILE A 143 -8.98 3.25 24.38
N LYS A 144 -8.18 3.05 25.43
CA LYS A 144 -8.50 3.44 26.80
C LYS A 144 -8.97 4.91 26.89
N GLU A 145 -10.15 5.15 27.44
CA GLU A 145 -10.75 6.51 27.46
C GLU A 145 -10.00 7.50 28.37
N ASP A 146 -9.33 6.98 29.41
CA ASP A 146 -8.48 7.73 30.35
C ASP A 146 -6.99 7.73 29.95
N SER A 147 -6.66 7.36 28.71
CA SER A 147 -5.31 7.52 28.15
C SER A 147 -4.79 8.95 28.36
N PRO A 148 -3.58 9.15 28.92
CA PRO A 148 -3.07 10.48 29.23
C PRO A 148 -2.99 11.40 28.01
N ILE A 149 -3.43 12.67 28.17
CA ILE A 149 -3.41 13.70 27.11
C ILE A 149 -2.56 14.89 27.55
N ILE A 150 -1.29 14.87 27.18
CA ILE A 150 -0.27 15.81 27.65
C ILE A 150 -0.10 16.96 26.66
N PRO A 151 -0.28 18.23 27.07
CA PRO A 151 0.04 19.38 26.26
C PRO A 151 1.55 19.64 26.32
N LEU A 152 2.23 19.50 25.19
CA LEU A 152 3.67 19.73 25.13
C LEU A 152 3.94 21.15 24.63
N ASP A 153 4.43 21.98 25.56
CA ASP A 153 5.11 23.21 25.19
C ASP A 153 6.57 22.90 24.83
N LEU A 154 7.12 23.61 23.85
CA LEU A 154 8.54 23.56 23.49
C LEU A 154 9.21 24.95 23.59
N SER A 155 8.50 25.96 24.11
CA SER A 155 9.07 27.25 24.54
C SER A 155 10.14 27.05 25.63
N GLU A 156 11.15 27.91 25.70
CA GLU A 156 12.23 27.77 26.69
C GLU A 156 11.74 27.85 28.16
N GLU A 157 10.58 28.46 28.40
CA GLU A 157 9.96 28.59 29.72
C GLU A 157 9.11 27.35 30.07
N GLY A 158 8.20 26.90 29.19
CA GLY A 158 7.25 25.80 29.46
C GLY A 158 7.75 24.38 29.13
N LYS A 159 8.83 24.25 28.36
CA LYS A 159 9.38 22.96 27.91
C LYS A 159 9.84 22.05 29.04
N LYS A 160 10.43 22.59 30.11
CA LYS A 160 10.91 21.76 31.24
C LYS A 160 9.75 21.11 31.99
N GLU A 161 8.68 21.86 32.27
CA GLU A 161 7.52 21.38 33.02
C GLU A 161 6.74 20.32 32.23
N SER A 162 6.38 20.61 30.98
CA SER A 162 5.58 19.69 30.15
C SER A 162 6.35 18.42 29.75
N VAL A 163 7.68 18.49 29.58
CA VAL A 163 8.51 17.28 29.37
C VAL A 163 8.62 16.46 30.66
N ASN A 164 8.73 17.10 31.84
CA ASN A 164 8.72 16.38 33.11
C ASN A 164 7.38 15.68 33.36
N GLU A 165 6.23 16.33 33.09
CA GLU A 165 4.90 15.70 33.17
C GLU A 165 4.84 14.43 32.30
N LEU A 166 5.33 14.50 31.07
CA LEU A 166 5.40 13.34 30.17
C LEU A 166 6.34 12.24 30.69
N ILE A 167 7.47 12.60 31.31
CA ILE A 167 8.39 11.62 31.92
C ILE A 167 7.74 10.93 33.13
N GLU A 168 6.99 11.63 33.97
CA GLU A 168 6.25 11.03 35.09
C GLU A 168 5.16 10.06 34.62
N VAL A 169 4.43 10.42 33.55
CA VAL A 169 3.47 9.52 32.91
C VAL A 169 4.17 8.30 32.30
N LEU A 170 5.33 8.49 31.66
CA LEU A 170 6.14 7.40 31.14
C LEU A 170 6.77 6.53 32.25
N ARG A 171 6.94 7.06 33.48
CA ARG A 171 7.39 6.32 34.67
C ARG A 171 6.28 5.45 35.25
N SER A 172 5.05 5.97 35.35
CA SER A 172 3.88 5.23 35.85
C SER A 172 3.33 4.21 34.85
N PHE A 173 3.72 4.30 33.58
CA PHE A 173 3.24 3.41 32.51
C PHE A 173 3.54 1.92 32.79
N PRO A 174 2.59 0.99 32.61
CA PRO A 174 2.75 -0.40 33.02
C PRO A 174 3.72 -1.18 32.11
N VAL A 175 4.76 -1.77 32.72
CA VAL A 175 5.68 -2.70 32.05
C VAL A 175 4.88 -3.91 31.55
N PRO A 176 5.06 -4.38 30.30
CA PRO A 176 4.37 -5.56 29.80
C PRO A 176 4.93 -6.85 30.40
N ASP A 177 4.05 -7.78 30.73
CA ASP A 177 4.44 -9.14 31.09
C ASP A 177 5.13 -9.83 29.91
N ARG A 178 6.30 -10.39 30.18
CA ARG A 178 7.14 -11.03 29.16
C ARG A 178 6.93 -12.54 29.16
N VAL A 179 5.83 -12.98 28.55
CA VAL A 179 5.62 -14.40 28.24
C VAL A 179 6.50 -14.78 27.05
N SER A 180 7.28 -15.86 27.20
CA SER A 180 8.22 -16.35 26.19
C SER A 180 7.87 -17.79 25.81
N SER A 181 8.02 -18.13 24.53
CA SER A 181 7.94 -19.52 24.05
C SER A 181 9.23 -20.32 24.32
N GLY A 182 10.25 -19.67 24.87
CA GLY A 182 11.57 -20.23 25.17
C GLY A 182 12.57 -20.10 24.03
N LYS A 183 12.11 -20.12 22.76
CA LYS A 183 12.98 -20.03 21.58
C LYS A 183 13.26 -18.59 21.17
N PHE A 184 14.51 -18.30 20.83
CA PHE A 184 14.88 -16.93 20.45
C PHE A 184 14.31 -16.51 19.09
N VAL A 185 13.69 -15.33 19.06
CA VAL A 185 13.31 -14.63 17.83
C VAL A 185 13.63 -13.14 18.00
N MET A 186 14.29 -12.53 17.01
CA MET A 186 14.63 -11.11 17.00
C MET A 186 14.22 -10.48 15.67
N ALA A 187 13.58 -9.31 15.78
CA ALA A 187 13.27 -8.46 14.66
C ALA A 187 14.45 -7.50 14.42
N VAL A 188 15.09 -7.63 13.26
CA VAL A 188 16.30 -6.88 12.86
C VAL A 188 15.87 -5.66 12.05
N ASP A 189 16.21 -4.48 12.53
CA ASP A 189 15.95 -3.23 11.82
C ASP A 189 17.02 -2.98 10.74
N HIS A 190 18.29 -3.13 11.12
CA HIS A 190 19.45 -2.85 10.26
C HIS A 190 20.55 -3.91 10.39
N CYS A 191 21.21 -4.23 9.29
CA CYS A 191 22.45 -4.99 9.21
C CYS A 191 23.59 -4.15 8.61
N PHE A 192 24.78 -4.18 9.22
CA PHE A 192 25.96 -3.50 8.65
C PHE A 192 27.27 -4.24 8.96
N PRO A 193 28.24 -4.23 8.04
CA PRO A 193 29.55 -4.83 8.26
C PRO A 193 30.43 -3.94 9.14
N ILE A 194 31.18 -4.56 10.06
CA ILE A 194 32.28 -3.93 10.79
C ILE A 194 33.59 -4.55 10.29
N LYS A 195 34.40 -3.74 9.60
CA LYS A 195 35.68 -4.15 9.00
C LYS A 195 36.56 -4.87 10.03
N GLY A 196 36.93 -6.11 9.73
CA GLY A 196 37.79 -6.95 10.57
C GLY A 196 37.10 -7.69 11.73
N LYS A 197 35.81 -7.44 12.03
CA LYS A 197 35.08 -8.15 13.09
C LYS A 197 34.04 -9.15 12.57
N GLY A 198 33.18 -8.70 11.65
CA GLY A 198 31.98 -9.44 11.23
C GLY A 198 30.86 -8.50 10.80
N SER A 199 29.67 -9.05 10.57
CA SER A 199 28.44 -8.27 10.36
C SER A 199 27.65 -8.14 11.66
N VAL A 200 27.15 -6.93 11.94
CA VAL A 200 26.29 -6.63 13.09
C VAL A 200 24.85 -6.47 12.63
N MET A 201 23.94 -7.16 13.31
CA MET A 201 22.49 -6.95 13.18
C MET A 201 21.97 -6.22 14.42
N THR A 202 21.23 -5.14 14.22
CA THR A 202 20.59 -4.38 15.31
C THR A 202 19.09 -4.52 15.25
N GLY A 203 18.44 -4.66 16.41
CA GLY A 203 17.03 -5.00 16.47
C GLY A 203 16.50 -5.23 17.88
N THR A 204 15.28 -5.73 17.96
CA THR A 204 14.56 -5.97 19.21
C THR A 204 14.20 -7.46 19.33
N VAL A 205 14.46 -8.06 20.50
CA VAL A 205 14.10 -9.45 20.77
C VAL A 205 12.59 -9.56 20.96
N VAL A 206 11.91 -10.38 20.16
CA VAL A 206 10.45 -10.57 20.17
C VAL A 206 10.02 -11.93 20.74
N ASP A 207 10.97 -12.80 21.05
CA ASP A 207 10.76 -14.02 21.83
C ASP A 207 12.08 -14.57 22.40
N GLY A 208 11.98 -15.38 23.45
CA GLY A 208 13.10 -16.15 23.98
C GLY A 208 14.25 -15.31 24.56
N SER A 209 15.43 -15.90 24.50
CA SER A 209 16.69 -15.32 24.94
C SER A 209 17.83 -15.83 24.09
N CYS A 210 18.77 -14.97 23.70
CA CYS A 210 19.98 -15.36 22.96
C CYS A 210 21.21 -15.15 23.83
N LYS A 211 22.13 -16.11 23.80
CA LYS A 211 23.42 -16.07 24.50
C LYS A 211 24.57 -15.99 23.50
N VAL A 212 25.70 -15.44 23.93
CA VAL A 212 26.94 -15.53 23.14
C VAL A 212 27.26 -17.02 22.88
N GLY A 213 27.56 -17.35 21.62
CA GLY A 213 27.76 -18.73 21.15
C GLY A 213 26.52 -19.45 20.62
N SER A 214 25.29 -18.94 20.85
CA SER A 214 24.06 -19.49 20.26
C SER A 214 24.11 -19.50 18.73
N GLU A 215 23.52 -20.52 18.13
CA GLU A 215 23.36 -20.64 16.67
C GLU A 215 22.01 -20.06 16.23
N ILE A 216 22.04 -19.10 15.30
CA ILE A 216 20.88 -18.37 14.81
C ILE A 216 20.74 -18.60 13.30
N GLU A 217 19.51 -18.85 12.86
CA GLU A 217 19.12 -18.95 11.46
C GLU A 217 18.81 -17.56 10.88
N ILE A 218 19.36 -17.29 9.70
CA ILE A 218 19.17 -16.04 8.94
C ILE A 218 18.43 -16.41 7.65
N PRO A 219 17.08 -16.44 7.64
CA PRO A 219 16.30 -17.10 6.61
C PRO A 219 16.44 -16.47 5.21
N ILE A 220 16.73 -15.17 5.12
CA ILE A 220 16.86 -14.47 3.82
C ILE A 220 18.09 -14.91 3.01
N ILE A 221 19.11 -15.47 3.67
CA ILE A 221 20.31 -16.06 3.04
C ILE A 221 20.39 -17.59 3.20
N GLY A 222 19.45 -18.21 3.92
CA GLY A 222 19.44 -19.66 4.17
C GLY A 222 20.60 -20.17 5.04
N GLU A 223 21.30 -19.28 5.76
CA GLU A 223 22.47 -19.64 6.57
C GLU A 223 22.15 -19.77 8.06
N LYS A 224 22.95 -20.58 8.77
CA LYS A 224 23.03 -20.57 10.23
C LYS A 224 24.37 -19.98 10.67
N ARG A 225 24.36 -19.13 11.69
CA ARG A 225 25.55 -18.43 12.18
C ARG A 225 25.58 -18.40 13.70
N LYS A 226 26.76 -18.66 14.28
CA LYS A 226 27.00 -18.50 15.73
C LYS A 226 27.22 -17.03 16.10
N VAL A 227 26.62 -16.63 17.22
CA VAL A 227 26.79 -15.30 17.82
C VAL A 227 28.19 -15.17 18.42
N LYS A 228 28.95 -14.16 17.99
CA LYS A 228 30.28 -13.84 18.53
C LYS A 228 30.25 -12.92 19.74
N GLU A 229 29.41 -11.89 19.68
CA GLU A 229 29.27 -10.86 20.71
C GLU A 229 27.84 -10.33 20.70
N ILE A 230 27.30 -9.99 21.86
CA ILE A 230 26.03 -9.27 22.00
C ILE A 230 26.29 -7.98 22.75
N GLN A 231 25.74 -6.88 22.26
CA GLN A 231 25.75 -5.60 22.95
C GLN A 231 24.32 -5.09 23.14
N SER A 232 24.04 -4.51 24.31
CA SER A 232 22.83 -3.71 24.54
C SER A 232 23.24 -2.35 25.10
N TRP A 233 22.69 -1.27 24.52
CA TRP A 233 22.98 0.11 24.93
C TRP A 233 24.48 0.46 25.03
N LYS A 234 25.27 0.05 24.01
CA LYS A 234 26.73 0.23 23.93
C LYS A 234 27.53 -0.49 25.03
N LYS A 235 26.93 -1.41 25.79
CA LYS A 235 27.60 -2.31 26.74
C LYS A 235 27.55 -3.75 26.21
N SER A 236 28.66 -4.47 26.32
CA SER A 236 28.71 -5.91 26.00
C SER A 236 27.96 -6.69 27.08
N VAL A 237 27.16 -7.69 26.67
CA VAL A 237 26.33 -8.51 27.55
C VAL A 237 26.41 -9.99 27.14
N PRO A 238 26.35 -10.94 28.09
CA PRO A 238 26.45 -12.37 27.78
C PRO A 238 25.15 -12.95 27.18
N GLU A 239 24.03 -12.29 27.43
CA GLU A 239 22.67 -12.72 27.09
C GLU A 239 21.79 -11.49 26.82
N VAL A 240 20.79 -11.63 25.95
CA VAL A 240 19.66 -10.69 25.79
C VAL A 240 18.33 -11.45 25.77
N LYS A 241 17.27 -10.80 26.25
CA LYS A 241 15.95 -11.39 26.48
C LYS A 241 14.83 -10.62 25.76
N ILE A 242 13.67 -11.25 25.62
CA ILE A 242 12.46 -10.67 25.04
C ILE A 242 12.18 -9.23 25.53
N GLY A 243 11.94 -8.33 24.57
CA GLY A 243 11.71 -6.91 24.78
C GLY A 243 12.98 -6.04 24.84
N GLU A 244 14.16 -6.63 24.92
CA GLU A 244 15.42 -5.88 24.90
C GLU A 244 15.85 -5.53 23.47
N ARG A 245 16.47 -4.36 23.34
CA ARG A 245 17.15 -3.93 22.10
C ARG A 245 18.59 -4.40 22.14
N ALA A 246 19.03 -5.08 21.08
CA ALA A 246 20.32 -5.72 20.98
C ALA A 246 21.03 -5.39 19.66
N ALA A 247 22.36 -5.44 19.69
CA ALA A 247 23.24 -5.51 18.54
C ALA A 247 24.00 -6.84 18.63
N ILE A 248 23.79 -7.73 17.66
CA ILE A 248 24.37 -9.06 17.63
C ILE A 248 25.44 -9.12 16.53
N LEU A 249 26.67 -9.48 16.91
CA LEU A 249 27.80 -9.64 16.00
C LEU A 249 27.89 -11.10 15.54
N PHE A 250 27.89 -11.30 14.22
CA PHE A 250 28.09 -12.59 13.56
C PHE A 250 29.48 -12.68 12.90
N GLY A 251 29.74 -13.75 12.15
CA GLY A 251 30.81 -13.77 11.15
C GLY A 251 30.60 -12.72 10.05
N ASN A 252 31.56 -12.61 9.12
CA ASN A 252 31.32 -11.83 7.90
C ASN A 252 30.20 -12.50 7.10
N LEU A 253 29.11 -11.78 6.86
CA LEU A 253 28.05 -12.19 5.95
C LEU A 253 28.33 -11.64 4.56
N GLN A 254 28.06 -12.43 3.53
CA GLN A 254 28.01 -11.92 2.17
C GLN A 254 26.72 -11.09 1.98
N LYS A 255 26.78 -10.04 1.16
CA LYS A 255 25.60 -9.25 0.72
C LYS A 255 24.78 -8.63 1.87
N THR A 256 25.43 -7.97 2.84
CA THR A 256 24.74 -7.29 3.97
C THR A 256 23.75 -6.20 3.55
N GLU A 257 23.92 -5.63 2.35
CA GLU A 257 23.17 -4.47 1.84
C GLU A 257 21.66 -4.71 1.67
N ASN A 258 21.21 -5.98 1.68
CA ASN A 258 19.80 -6.37 1.56
C ASN A 258 19.23 -7.05 2.82
N ILE A 259 19.89 -6.93 3.98
CA ILE A 259 19.53 -7.66 5.22
C ILE A 259 18.96 -6.69 6.28
N ASP A 260 18.05 -5.83 5.87
CA ASP A 260 17.32 -4.89 6.73
C ASP A 260 15.85 -5.32 6.88
N ARG A 261 15.25 -5.02 8.05
CA ARG A 261 13.82 -5.30 8.35
C ARG A 261 13.42 -6.77 8.17
N ILE A 262 14.23 -7.69 8.71
CA ILE A 262 14.00 -9.14 8.69
C ILE A 262 13.74 -9.73 10.08
N LEU A 263 13.31 -11.00 10.13
CA LEU A 263 13.35 -11.82 11.35
C LEU A 263 14.56 -12.75 11.32
N ILE A 264 15.27 -12.86 12.44
CA ILE A 264 16.26 -13.92 12.71
C ILE A 264 15.81 -14.70 13.94
N PHE A 265 16.12 -15.99 14.00
CA PHE A 265 15.61 -16.87 15.05
C PHE A 265 16.51 -18.07 15.31
N GLU A 266 16.40 -18.64 16.50
CA GLU A 266 16.95 -19.96 16.79
C GLU A 266 16.32 -21.02 15.87
N PRO A 267 17.08 -22.03 15.37
CA PRO A 267 16.55 -23.05 14.48
C PRO A 267 15.24 -23.71 14.98
N GLY A 268 14.20 -23.64 14.14
CA GLY A 268 12.85 -24.09 14.48
C GLY A 268 12.13 -23.22 15.52
N GLY A 269 12.53 -21.96 15.70
CA GLY A 269 11.82 -20.92 16.48
C GLY A 269 10.63 -20.29 15.73
N MET A 270 10.55 -20.49 14.42
CA MET A 270 9.42 -20.08 13.58
C MET A 270 8.99 -21.21 12.65
N THR A 271 7.73 -21.18 12.19
CA THR A 271 7.20 -22.14 11.22
C THR A 271 7.09 -21.47 9.86
N SER A 272 7.63 -22.12 8.83
CA SER A 272 7.56 -21.64 7.44
C SER A 272 6.33 -22.19 6.72
N GLY A 273 5.70 -21.39 5.87
CA GLY A 273 4.63 -21.88 4.99
C GLY A 273 4.13 -20.85 3.98
N LYS A 274 3.18 -21.28 3.15
CA LYS A 274 2.58 -20.49 2.07
C LYS A 274 1.09 -20.23 2.26
N VAL A 275 0.42 -21.00 3.12
CA VAL A 275 -1.01 -20.83 3.42
C VAL A 275 -1.19 -20.75 4.93
N ALA A 276 -1.86 -19.71 5.42
CA ALA A 276 -2.22 -19.57 6.83
C ALA A 276 -3.74 -19.48 7.02
N LEU A 277 -4.21 -20.04 8.12
CA LEU A 277 -5.52 -19.75 8.68
C LEU A 277 -5.34 -18.73 9.81
N ILE A 278 -6.11 -17.65 9.76
CA ILE A 278 -6.10 -16.59 10.76
C ILE A 278 -7.52 -16.37 11.29
N THR A 279 -7.65 -16.05 12.58
CA THR A 279 -8.86 -15.37 13.08
C THR A 279 -8.86 -13.95 12.54
N VAL A 280 -10.05 -13.34 12.37
CA VAL A 280 -10.14 -11.93 11.98
C VAL A 280 -11.20 -11.17 12.78
N GLN A 281 -10.88 -9.89 13.01
CA GLN A 281 -11.80 -8.84 13.39
C GLN A 281 -11.77 -7.77 12.30
N ARG A 282 -12.95 -7.32 11.86
CA ARG A 282 -13.10 -6.29 10.84
C ARG A 282 -12.76 -4.92 11.42
N ILE A 283 -12.00 -4.13 10.65
CA ILE A 283 -11.76 -2.72 10.96
C ILE A 283 -12.95 -1.91 10.43
N GLU A 284 -13.76 -1.36 11.34
CA GLU A 284 -15.04 -0.69 11.03
C GLU A 284 -14.86 0.52 10.11
N GLN A 285 -13.71 1.18 10.19
CA GLN A 285 -13.34 2.34 9.38
C GLN A 285 -13.01 1.97 7.92
N PHE A 286 -12.85 0.67 7.61
CA PHE A 286 -12.66 0.18 6.24
C PHE A 286 -13.96 0.16 5.46
N LYS A 287 -14.02 0.98 4.40
CA LYS A 287 -15.19 1.11 3.50
C LYS A 287 -15.06 0.33 2.19
N GLY A 288 -13.94 -0.33 1.94
CA GLY A 288 -13.75 -1.17 0.75
C GLY A 288 -14.51 -2.50 0.86
N SER A 289 -14.92 -3.06 -0.29
CA SER A 289 -15.27 -4.49 -0.38
C SER A 289 -14.01 -5.33 -0.68
N LEU A 290 -13.94 -6.51 -0.07
CA LEU A 290 -13.00 -7.58 -0.42
C LEU A 290 -13.79 -8.82 -0.81
N LYS A 291 -13.68 -9.23 -2.08
CA LYS A 291 -14.26 -10.49 -2.59
C LYS A 291 -13.27 -11.64 -2.42
N ASN A 292 -13.73 -12.88 -2.46
CA ASN A 292 -12.82 -14.05 -2.50
C ASN A 292 -11.72 -13.89 -3.57
N ARG A 293 -10.49 -14.27 -3.20
CA ARG A 293 -9.24 -14.07 -3.95
C ARG A 293 -8.82 -12.61 -4.15
N SER A 294 -9.39 -11.66 -3.40
CA SER A 294 -8.85 -10.30 -3.35
C SER A 294 -7.40 -10.37 -2.85
N LYS A 295 -6.52 -9.65 -3.56
CA LYS A 295 -5.14 -9.44 -3.17
C LYS A 295 -5.09 -8.33 -2.12
N ILE A 296 -4.30 -8.56 -1.07
CA ILE A 296 -4.01 -7.60 0.00
C ILE A 296 -2.51 -7.62 0.30
N HIS A 297 -2.05 -6.54 0.94
CA HIS A 297 -0.79 -6.54 1.68
C HIS A 297 -1.06 -7.17 3.05
N PHE A 298 -0.33 -8.23 3.38
CA PHE A 298 -0.42 -8.94 4.64
C PHE A 298 0.81 -8.68 5.50
N PHE A 299 0.59 -8.40 6.78
CA PHE A 299 1.61 -8.05 7.76
C PHE A 299 1.56 -9.01 8.94
N SER A 300 2.70 -9.56 9.34
CA SER A 300 2.84 -10.23 10.64
C SER A 300 4.28 -10.14 11.14
N GLY A 301 4.49 -9.43 12.26
CA GLY A 301 5.85 -9.08 12.69
C GLY A 301 6.54 -8.19 11.66
N PHE A 302 7.76 -8.57 11.26
CA PHE A 302 8.52 -7.88 10.21
C PHE A 302 8.26 -8.45 8.80
N GLU A 303 7.52 -9.57 8.66
CA GLU A 303 7.15 -10.11 7.36
C GLU A 303 6.01 -9.29 6.74
N THR A 304 6.28 -8.72 5.57
CA THR A 304 5.28 -8.11 4.68
C THR A 304 5.23 -8.90 3.37
N VAL A 305 4.04 -9.30 2.93
CA VAL A 305 3.86 -10.09 1.71
C VAL A 305 2.50 -9.83 1.06
N MET A 306 2.46 -9.86 -0.27
CA MET A 306 1.18 -9.87 -0.99
C MET A 306 0.51 -11.23 -0.89
N ALA A 307 -0.79 -11.25 -0.61
CA ALA A 307 -1.53 -12.47 -0.36
C ALA A 307 -2.96 -12.43 -0.90
N GLU A 308 -3.49 -13.59 -1.27
CA GLU A 308 -4.90 -13.77 -1.66
C GLU A 308 -5.74 -14.27 -0.49
N CYS A 309 -6.86 -13.60 -0.20
CA CYS A 309 -7.75 -13.95 0.89
C CYS A 309 -8.96 -14.77 0.44
N SER A 310 -9.38 -15.75 1.24
CA SER A 310 -10.71 -16.36 1.18
C SER A 310 -11.41 -16.25 2.53
N PHE A 311 -12.66 -15.81 2.54
CA PHE A 311 -13.37 -15.46 3.78
C PHE A 311 -14.16 -16.66 4.32
N LEU A 312 -14.02 -16.93 5.61
CA LEU A 312 -14.53 -18.12 6.28
C LEU A 312 -15.36 -17.78 7.52
N LYS A 313 -16.52 -18.42 7.62
CA LYS A 313 -17.39 -18.42 8.81
C LYS A 313 -17.31 -19.79 9.47
N SER A 314 -16.96 -19.83 10.76
CA SER A 314 -17.12 -21.03 11.58
C SER A 314 -18.60 -21.24 11.90
N GLU A 315 -19.04 -22.49 11.93
CA GLU A 315 -20.35 -22.85 12.50
C GLU A 315 -20.30 -23.13 14.02
N SER A 316 -19.11 -23.08 14.65
CA SER A 316 -18.96 -23.24 16.11
C SER A 316 -19.41 -22.00 16.88
N GLU A 317 -20.15 -22.21 17.99
CA GLU A 317 -20.57 -21.13 18.91
C GLU A 317 -19.39 -20.44 19.61
N GLN A 318 -18.25 -21.14 19.70
CA GLN A 318 -16.95 -20.57 20.09
C GLN A 318 -16.04 -20.53 18.86
N PRO A 319 -15.77 -19.35 18.27
CA PRO A 319 -14.92 -19.23 17.08
C PRO A 319 -13.41 -19.31 17.38
N GLU A 320 -13.00 -19.08 18.63
CA GLU A 320 -11.59 -18.90 19.01
C GLU A 320 -10.86 -20.24 19.25
N GLU A 321 -11.59 -21.30 19.61
CA GLU A 321 -11.02 -22.64 19.75
C GLU A 321 -11.00 -23.38 18.40
N PHE A 322 -9.87 -23.29 17.70
CA PHE A 322 -9.64 -24.07 16.50
C PHE A 322 -9.45 -25.56 16.82
N SER A 323 -10.39 -26.39 16.36
CA SER A 323 -10.25 -27.85 16.35
C SER A 323 -9.88 -28.37 14.96
N GLU A 324 -9.15 -29.47 14.89
CA GLU A 324 -8.82 -30.14 13.62
C GLU A 324 -10.06 -30.68 12.87
N LYS A 325 -11.22 -30.73 13.53
CA LYS A 325 -12.50 -31.17 12.97
C LYS A 325 -13.45 -30.01 12.60
N SER A 326 -13.02 -28.76 12.77
CA SER A 326 -13.89 -27.61 12.51
C SER A 326 -14.27 -27.51 11.03
N GLU A 327 -15.55 -27.24 10.75
CA GLU A 327 -16.07 -26.99 9.41
C GLU A 327 -16.27 -25.49 9.17
N PHE A 328 -15.85 -25.01 8.00
CA PHE A 328 -15.95 -23.61 7.62
C PHE A 328 -16.83 -23.40 6.37
N GLU A 329 -17.81 -22.51 6.50
CA GLU A 329 -18.55 -21.95 5.38
C GLU A 329 -17.69 -20.89 4.67
N GLN A 330 -17.41 -21.08 3.39
CA GLN A 330 -16.71 -20.08 2.57
C GLN A 330 -17.72 -19.04 2.06
N LEU A 331 -17.59 -17.82 2.57
CA LEU A 331 -18.38 -16.64 2.19
C LEU A 331 -17.89 -16.05 0.86
N GLU A 332 -18.75 -15.36 0.10
CA GLU A 332 -18.37 -14.77 -1.19
C GLU A 332 -17.54 -13.47 -1.04
N GLU A 333 -17.88 -12.64 -0.05
CA GLU A 333 -17.22 -11.38 0.28
C GLU A 333 -16.97 -11.26 1.80
N PHE A 334 -15.99 -10.43 2.17
CA PHE A 334 -15.70 -10.09 3.56
C PHE A 334 -16.86 -9.33 4.20
N SER A 335 -17.26 -9.78 5.39
CA SER A 335 -18.44 -9.30 6.10
C SER A 335 -18.27 -9.49 7.60
N GLU A 336 -19.17 -8.93 8.40
CA GLU A 336 -19.17 -9.06 9.87
C GLU A 336 -19.33 -10.52 10.36
N HIS A 337 -19.81 -11.42 9.50
CA HIS A 337 -19.89 -12.87 9.78
C HIS A 337 -18.58 -13.63 9.46
N SER A 338 -17.55 -12.95 8.97
CA SER A 338 -16.25 -13.55 8.66
C SER A 338 -15.45 -13.72 9.96
N SER A 339 -15.51 -14.90 10.56
CA SER A 339 -14.72 -15.25 11.75
C SER A 339 -13.23 -15.46 11.46
N HIS A 340 -12.92 -15.92 10.24
CA HIS A 340 -11.61 -16.38 9.84
C HIS A 340 -11.30 -15.95 8.41
N VAL A 341 -10.01 -15.84 8.11
CA VAL A 341 -9.53 -15.72 6.73
C VAL A 341 -8.51 -16.81 6.46
N LEU A 342 -8.63 -17.40 5.29
CA LEU A 342 -7.61 -18.25 4.70
C LEU A 342 -6.76 -17.38 3.77
N VAL A 343 -5.48 -17.24 4.12
CA VAL A 343 -4.53 -16.38 3.42
C VAL A 343 -3.54 -17.25 2.64
N ASN A 344 -3.41 -17.00 1.33
CA ASN A 344 -2.44 -17.67 0.45
C ASN A 344 -1.36 -16.66 0.02
N PHE A 345 -0.16 -16.81 0.55
CA PHE A 345 0.97 -15.91 0.33
C PHE A 345 1.63 -16.16 -1.04
N GLN A 346 2.14 -15.10 -1.68
CA GLN A 346 2.86 -15.26 -2.96
C GLN A 346 4.18 -16.04 -2.79
N ARG A 347 4.94 -15.76 -1.70
CA ARG A 347 6.16 -16.48 -1.28
C ARG A 347 5.95 -17.22 0.04
N LYS A 348 6.82 -18.18 0.37
CA LYS A 348 6.87 -18.71 1.75
C LYS A 348 7.29 -17.59 2.71
N ILE A 349 6.72 -17.58 3.92
CA ILE A 349 7.04 -16.66 5.01
C ILE A 349 7.19 -17.42 6.32
N ASN A 350 7.91 -16.84 7.28
CA ASN A 350 8.14 -17.43 8.60
C ASN A 350 7.28 -16.74 9.66
N ILE A 351 6.46 -17.52 10.37
CA ILE A 351 5.44 -17.02 11.31
C ILE A 351 5.38 -17.90 12.57
N ARG A 352 4.96 -17.31 13.71
CA ARG A 352 4.60 -18.03 14.94
C ARG A 352 3.08 -18.15 15.13
N LYS A 353 2.63 -19.21 15.80
CA LYS A 353 1.23 -19.34 16.24
C LYS A 353 0.89 -18.23 17.25
N ASN A 354 -0.35 -17.75 17.24
CA ASN A 354 -0.84 -16.65 18.06
C ASN A 354 -0.09 -15.31 17.88
N GLN A 355 0.70 -15.17 16.82
CA GLN A 355 1.26 -13.90 16.41
C GLN A 355 0.14 -13.01 15.84
N ILE A 356 0.18 -11.70 16.15
CA ILE A 356 -0.77 -10.76 15.57
C ILE A 356 -0.48 -10.54 14.08
N CYS A 357 -1.53 -10.29 13.31
CA CYS A 357 -1.47 -10.02 11.88
C CYS A 357 -2.49 -8.97 11.45
N LEU A 358 -2.22 -8.32 10.32
CA LEU A 358 -3.06 -7.27 9.74
C LEU A 358 -3.13 -7.40 8.22
N GLY A 359 -4.31 -7.21 7.65
CA GLY A 359 -4.55 -7.16 6.21
C GLY A 359 -4.91 -5.75 5.76
N ALA A 360 -4.22 -5.22 4.75
CA ALA A 360 -4.41 -3.87 4.23
C ALA A 360 -4.49 -3.81 2.70
N LYS A 361 -5.22 -2.83 2.18
CA LYS A 361 -5.32 -2.51 0.75
C LYS A 361 -4.61 -1.19 0.45
N LEU A 362 -3.29 -1.24 0.45
CA LEU A 362 -2.43 -0.05 0.33
C LEU A 362 -2.42 0.56 -1.07
N ASP A 363 -2.80 -0.20 -2.10
CA ASP A 363 -2.85 0.24 -3.50
C ASP A 363 -4.02 1.21 -3.80
N SER A 364 -4.88 1.50 -2.80
CA SER A 364 -6.00 2.42 -2.96
C SER A 364 -5.50 3.87 -3.04
N GLN A 365 -5.73 4.53 -4.18
CA GLN A 365 -5.33 5.92 -4.41
C GLN A 365 -6.10 6.95 -3.57
N LYS A 366 -7.17 6.54 -2.86
CA LYS A 366 -7.95 7.41 -1.98
C LYS A 366 -7.29 7.57 -0.61
N LEU A 367 -6.47 8.62 -0.48
CA LEU A 367 -5.80 9.02 0.77
C LEU A 367 -6.73 9.36 1.96
N SER A 368 -8.05 9.48 1.73
CA SER A 368 -9.05 9.82 2.74
C SER A 368 -9.81 8.63 3.34
N GLU A 369 -9.62 7.41 2.83
CA GLU A 369 -10.25 6.18 3.33
C GLU A 369 -9.23 5.33 4.09
N CYS A 370 -9.64 4.70 5.20
CA CYS A 370 -8.75 3.80 5.96
C CYS A 370 -8.33 2.61 5.08
N ARG A 371 -7.03 2.32 5.03
CA ARG A 371 -6.47 1.25 4.19
C ARG A 371 -6.38 -0.11 4.88
N PHE A 372 -6.51 -0.17 6.21
CA PHE A 372 -6.48 -1.42 6.98
C PHE A 372 -7.87 -2.05 6.97
N ALA A 373 -7.99 -3.32 6.58
CA ALA A 373 -9.27 -4.00 6.39
C ALA A 373 -9.67 -4.90 7.58
N PHE A 374 -8.69 -5.64 8.11
CA PHE A 374 -8.88 -6.54 9.24
C PHE A 374 -7.57 -6.77 10.00
N HIS A 375 -7.68 -7.22 11.24
CA HIS A 375 -6.59 -7.72 12.06
C HIS A 375 -7.00 -9.01 12.78
N GLY A 376 -6.05 -9.74 13.35
CA GLY A 376 -6.35 -10.95 14.13
C GLY A 376 -5.10 -11.77 14.40
N PHE A 377 -5.26 -13.05 14.71
CA PHE A 377 -4.19 -13.92 15.16
C PHE A 377 -3.96 -15.12 14.25
N ILE A 378 -2.70 -15.53 14.10
CA ILE A 378 -2.33 -16.73 13.34
C ILE A 378 -2.78 -17.98 14.11
N VAL A 379 -3.71 -18.74 13.53
CA VAL A 379 -4.18 -20.03 14.07
C VAL A 379 -3.24 -21.16 13.67
N SER A 380 -2.93 -21.25 12.37
CA SER A 380 -2.03 -22.26 11.80
C SER A 380 -1.42 -21.76 10.49
N ILE A 381 -0.27 -22.33 10.13
CA ILE A 381 0.42 -22.09 8.86
C ILE A 381 0.87 -23.44 8.29
N SER A 382 0.81 -23.60 6.97
CA SER A 382 1.21 -24.80 6.26
C SER A 382 1.73 -24.49 4.85
N GLU A 383 2.35 -25.46 4.20
CA GLU A 383 2.90 -25.30 2.85
C GLU A 383 1.83 -25.27 1.76
N SER A 384 0.71 -25.96 1.96
CA SER A 384 -0.36 -26.07 0.99
C SER A 384 -1.72 -26.16 1.66
N LEU A 385 -2.77 -25.84 0.90
CA LEU A 385 -4.16 -25.92 1.34
C LEU A 385 -4.56 -27.32 1.84
N GLU A 386 -4.03 -28.36 1.20
CA GLU A 386 -4.39 -29.77 1.45
C GLU A 386 -3.82 -30.31 2.75
N LYS A 387 -2.76 -29.68 3.28
CA LYS A 387 -2.14 -30.00 4.57
C LYS A 387 -2.82 -29.29 5.75
N LEU A 388 -3.89 -28.52 5.55
CA LEU A 388 -4.66 -27.90 6.63
C LEU A 388 -5.72 -28.90 7.15
N PRO A 389 -5.88 -29.07 8.48
CA PRO A 389 -6.67 -30.18 9.01
C PRO A 389 -8.19 -30.03 8.83
N PHE A 390 -8.69 -28.79 8.66
CA PHE A 390 -10.12 -28.47 8.59
C PHE A 390 -10.81 -28.85 7.26
N GLU A 391 -12.15 -28.85 7.26
CA GLU A 391 -12.98 -28.92 6.05
C GLU A 391 -13.60 -27.57 5.69
N LYS A 392 -13.83 -27.34 4.39
CA LYS A 392 -14.59 -26.17 3.92
C LYS A 392 -15.65 -26.52 2.88
N PHE A 393 -16.77 -25.81 2.95
CA PHE A 393 -17.88 -25.93 2.01
C PHE A 393 -18.32 -24.56 1.50
N ILE A 394 -19.05 -24.55 0.40
CA ILE A 394 -19.76 -23.35 -0.08
C ILE A 394 -21.25 -23.64 0.05
N ARG A 395 -21.97 -22.84 0.84
CA ARG A 395 -23.43 -22.90 0.90
C ARG A 395 -23.98 -22.37 -0.42
N LYS A 396 -24.82 -23.17 -1.08
CA LYS A 396 -25.46 -22.80 -2.34
C LYS A 396 -26.97 -22.83 -2.16
N GLU A 397 -27.61 -21.70 -2.41
CA GLU A 397 -29.04 -21.63 -2.63
C GLU A 397 -29.32 -21.78 -4.14
N LYS A 398 -30.28 -22.63 -4.49
CA LYS A 398 -30.91 -22.63 -5.82
C LYS A 398 -32.39 -22.31 -5.64
N LYS A 399 -32.92 -21.43 -6.48
CA LYS A 399 -34.33 -21.07 -6.47
C LYS A 399 -35.03 -21.69 -7.68
N GLY A 400 -36.24 -22.17 -7.46
CA GLY A 400 -37.14 -22.69 -8.48
C GLY A 400 -38.57 -22.20 -8.24
N PHE A 401 -39.48 -22.70 -9.06
CA PHE A 401 -40.91 -22.43 -8.92
C PHE A 401 -41.71 -23.73 -9.02
N ILE A 402 -42.86 -23.77 -8.36
CA ILE A 402 -43.80 -24.88 -8.47
C ILE A 402 -44.57 -24.72 -9.77
N GLU A 403 -44.41 -25.65 -10.69
CA GLU A 403 -45.16 -25.64 -11.95
C GLU A 403 -46.58 -26.18 -11.74
N ARG A 404 -46.67 -27.34 -11.08
CA ARG A 404 -47.93 -28.05 -10.84
C ARG A 404 -47.82 -29.07 -9.72
N TRP A 405 -48.96 -29.46 -9.18
CA TRP A 405 -49.09 -30.61 -8.29
C TRP A 405 -48.97 -31.94 -9.07
N ASP A 406 -48.48 -32.99 -8.42
CA ASP A 406 -48.38 -34.36 -8.94
C ASP A 406 -49.10 -35.33 -7.96
N LYS A 407 -49.04 -36.64 -8.20
CA LYS A 407 -49.62 -37.63 -7.28
C LYS A 407 -48.81 -37.75 -5.97
N ASP A 408 -49.39 -38.43 -4.98
CA ASP A 408 -48.70 -38.94 -3.78
C ASP A 408 -48.02 -37.87 -2.91
N ASP A 409 -48.71 -36.73 -2.75
CA ASP A 409 -48.25 -35.53 -2.05
C ASP A 409 -46.94 -34.90 -2.57
N CYS A 410 -46.63 -35.18 -3.83
CA CYS A 410 -45.55 -34.54 -4.56
C CYS A 410 -46.01 -33.35 -5.40
N PHE A 411 -45.08 -32.42 -5.65
CA PHE A 411 -45.22 -31.38 -6.67
C PHE A 411 -44.03 -31.39 -7.62
N ILE A 412 -44.24 -30.86 -8.83
CA ILE A 412 -43.21 -30.71 -9.85
C ILE A 412 -42.64 -29.29 -9.76
N CYS A 413 -41.33 -29.21 -9.51
CA CYS A 413 -40.57 -27.99 -9.46
C CYS A 413 -39.72 -27.84 -10.73
N ASP A 414 -39.71 -26.65 -11.30
CA ASP A 414 -38.86 -26.29 -12.44
C ASP A 414 -37.78 -25.26 -12.01
N GLY A 415 -36.71 -25.16 -12.79
CA GLY A 415 -35.57 -24.25 -12.58
C GLY A 415 -34.58 -24.65 -11.47
N LEU A 416 -34.94 -25.57 -10.57
CA LEU A 416 -34.15 -25.89 -9.36
C LEU A 416 -32.85 -26.67 -9.64
N LEU A 417 -32.79 -27.50 -10.69
CA LEU A 417 -31.57 -28.19 -11.16
C LEU A 417 -31.46 -28.06 -12.70
N LYS A 418 -30.23 -28.11 -13.23
CA LYS A 418 -29.99 -28.23 -14.67
C LYS A 418 -30.18 -29.67 -15.13
N LYS A 419 -30.58 -29.85 -16.39
CA LYS A 419 -30.78 -31.17 -17.03
C LYS A 419 -29.55 -32.09 -16.98
N GLU A 420 -28.33 -31.54 -16.98
CA GLU A 420 -27.09 -32.36 -16.87
C GLU A 420 -26.71 -32.70 -15.40
N SER A 421 -27.49 -32.29 -14.39
CA SER A 421 -27.17 -32.56 -12.99
C SER A 421 -27.43 -34.03 -12.65
N SER A 422 -26.49 -34.74 -12.03
CA SER A 422 -26.74 -36.09 -11.52
C SER A 422 -27.71 -36.07 -10.34
N ILE A 423 -28.90 -36.67 -10.52
CA ILE A 423 -29.98 -36.63 -9.52
C ILE A 423 -29.61 -37.35 -8.22
N ASP A 424 -28.78 -38.38 -8.29
CA ASP A 424 -28.36 -39.20 -7.15
C ASP A 424 -27.59 -38.39 -6.08
N ILE A 425 -27.02 -37.25 -6.47
CA ILE A 425 -26.37 -36.30 -5.54
C ILE A 425 -27.40 -35.48 -4.75
N PHE A 426 -28.60 -35.27 -5.31
CA PHE A 426 -29.63 -34.38 -4.77
C PHE A 426 -30.88 -35.13 -4.24
N SER A 427 -31.06 -36.42 -4.56
CA SER A 427 -32.16 -37.22 -4.04
C SER A 427 -32.11 -37.30 -2.51
N GLY A 428 -33.27 -37.21 -1.88
CA GLY A 428 -33.44 -37.13 -0.43
C GLY A 428 -33.11 -35.77 0.20
N MET A 429 -32.53 -34.81 -0.54
CA MET A 429 -32.24 -33.46 -0.01
C MET A 429 -33.52 -32.67 0.26
N THR A 430 -33.46 -31.85 1.31
CA THR A 430 -34.57 -31.04 1.82
C THR A 430 -34.71 -29.73 1.03
N VAL A 431 -35.94 -29.39 0.62
CA VAL A 431 -36.28 -28.14 -0.08
C VAL A 431 -37.28 -27.34 0.76
N SER A 432 -37.01 -26.05 0.95
CA SER A 432 -37.95 -25.10 1.58
C SER A 432 -38.87 -24.45 0.56
N VAL A 433 -40.12 -24.23 0.95
CA VAL A 433 -41.16 -23.57 0.13
C VAL A 433 -41.82 -22.46 0.94
N ASP A 434 -42.16 -21.34 0.29
CA ASP A 434 -42.75 -20.13 0.91
C ASP A 434 -41.99 -19.69 2.18
N GLY A 435 -40.73 -19.32 2.00
CA GLY A 435 -39.86 -18.83 3.09
C GLY A 435 -39.53 -19.87 4.17
N GLY A 436 -39.83 -21.17 3.95
CA GLY A 436 -39.56 -22.25 4.89
C GLY A 436 -40.79 -22.74 5.67
N LYS A 437 -42.00 -22.23 5.38
CA LYS A 437 -43.25 -22.72 6.00
C LYS A 437 -43.54 -24.18 5.68
N PHE A 438 -43.18 -24.62 4.47
CA PHE A 438 -43.33 -26.02 4.05
C PHE A 438 -41.98 -26.61 3.68
N ILE A 439 -41.80 -27.88 4.04
CA ILE A 439 -40.58 -28.64 3.85
C ILE A 439 -40.88 -29.85 2.96
N GLY A 440 -40.16 -29.95 1.84
CA GLY A 440 -40.21 -31.09 0.93
C GLY A 440 -38.88 -31.83 0.84
N LYS A 441 -38.89 -32.99 0.19
CA LYS A 441 -37.70 -33.77 -0.19
C LYS A 441 -37.67 -34.05 -1.68
N ILE A 442 -36.51 -33.91 -2.30
CA ILE A 442 -36.30 -34.30 -3.71
C ILE A 442 -36.42 -35.82 -3.82
N GLU A 443 -37.34 -36.29 -4.66
CA GLU A 443 -37.52 -37.71 -4.97
C GLU A 443 -36.63 -38.09 -6.17
N GLY A 444 -36.83 -37.41 -7.30
CA GLY A 444 -36.07 -37.63 -8.53
C GLY A 444 -36.43 -36.66 -9.66
N PHE A 445 -35.86 -36.87 -10.85
CA PHE A 445 -36.22 -36.10 -12.04
C PHE A 445 -37.61 -36.49 -12.57
N PHE A 446 -38.36 -35.48 -13.02
CA PHE A 446 -39.61 -35.62 -13.74
C PHE A 446 -39.37 -35.40 -15.25
N GLY A 447 -39.08 -36.48 -15.98
CA GLY A 447 -38.90 -36.46 -17.43
C GLY A 447 -37.55 -35.89 -17.92
N LYS A 448 -37.49 -35.50 -19.20
CA LYS A 448 -36.24 -35.11 -19.89
C LYS A 448 -35.93 -33.60 -19.89
N SER A 449 -36.65 -32.80 -19.10
CA SER A 449 -36.55 -31.33 -19.08
C SER A 449 -35.77 -30.75 -17.89
N GLY A 450 -35.24 -31.58 -16.98
CA GLY A 450 -34.56 -31.11 -15.76
C GLY A 450 -35.51 -30.75 -14.60
N LYS A 451 -36.82 -30.86 -14.82
CA LYS A 451 -37.87 -30.73 -13.78
C LYS A 451 -37.72 -31.82 -12.73
N ILE A 452 -38.12 -31.53 -11.50
CA ILE A 452 -37.87 -32.39 -10.33
C ILE A 452 -39.19 -32.65 -9.61
N ARG A 453 -39.40 -33.89 -9.16
CA ARG A 453 -40.47 -34.25 -8.25
C ARG A 453 -40.01 -34.08 -6.81
N ILE A 454 -40.80 -33.37 -6.01
CA ILE A 454 -40.52 -33.07 -4.60
C ILE A 454 -41.72 -33.51 -3.75
N GLN A 455 -41.50 -34.39 -2.79
CA GLN A 455 -42.51 -34.88 -1.84
C GLN A 455 -42.61 -33.96 -0.63
N VAL A 456 -43.82 -33.54 -0.25
CA VAL A 456 -44.03 -32.69 0.94
C VAL A 456 -44.06 -33.54 2.22
N ARG A 457 -43.37 -33.10 3.28
CA ARG A 457 -43.35 -33.79 4.59
C ARG A 457 -44.50 -33.40 5.52
N SER A 458 -45.01 -32.18 5.41
CA SER A 458 -46.03 -31.62 6.29
C SER A 458 -46.75 -30.44 5.64
N GLY A 459 -48.06 -30.30 5.85
CA GLY A 459 -48.86 -29.19 5.30
C GLY A 459 -49.23 -29.33 3.82
N SER A 460 -49.31 -30.55 3.28
CA SER A 460 -49.59 -30.78 1.85
C SER A 460 -50.95 -30.22 1.41
N GLU A 461 -52.00 -30.32 2.24
CA GLU A 461 -53.33 -29.77 1.92
C GLU A 461 -53.37 -28.24 1.91
N GLU A 462 -52.74 -27.60 2.88
CA GLU A 462 -52.65 -26.12 2.94
C GLU A 462 -51.85 -25.57 1.75
N LEU A 463 -50.75 -26.24 1.38
CA LEU A 463 -49.97 -25.89 0.18
C LEU A 463 -50.77 -26.10 -1.11
N LYS A 464 -51.53 -27.21 -1.23
CA LYS A 464 -52.45 -27.47 -2.36
C LYS A 464 -53.52 -26.39 -2.48
N GLU A 465 -54.13 -25.98 -1.37
CA GLU A 465 -55.16 -24.93 -1.36
C GLU A 465 -54.60 -23.59 -1.82
N ARG A 466 -53.42 -23.21 -1.31
CA ARG A 466 -52.74 -21.98 -1.71
C ARG A 466 -52.40 -22.00 -3.20
N LEU A 467 -51.87 -23.10 -3.74
CA LEU A 467 -51.58 -23.27 -5.18
C LEU A 467 -52.83 -23.20 -6.09
N LYS A 468 -54.05 -23.37 -5.55
CA LYS A 468 -55.30 -23.14 -6.28
C LYS A 468 -55.74 -21.67 -6.26
N LYS A 469 -55.40 -20.93 -5.19
CA LYS A 469 -55.78 -19.53 -4.97
C LYS A 469 -54.78 -18.54 -5.58
N GLU A 470 -53.50 -18.88 -5.55
CA GLU A 470 -52.39 -18.05 -6.06
C GLU A 470 -51.63 -18.79 -7.17
N LYS A 471 -51.51 -18.16 -8.34
CA LYS A 471 -50.60 -18.60 -9.41
C LYS A 471 -49.77 -17.41 -9.93
N PRO A 472 -48.43 -17.53 -10.01
CA PRO A 472 -47.57 -18.59 -9.46
C PRO A 472 -47.15 -18.31 -8.01
N ILE A 473 -47.18 -19.33 -7.12
CA ILE A 473 -46.59 -19.18 -5.78
C ILE A 473 -45.07 -19.07 -5.88
N SER A 474 -44.54 -18.06 -5.22
CA SER A 474 -43.16 -17.59 -5.36
C SER A 474 -42.16 -18.37 -4.51
N SER A 475 -41.04 -18.73 -5.15
CA SER A 475 -39.82 -19.30 -4.55
C SER A 475 -39.95 -20.61 -3.78
N THR A 476 -39.55 -21.70 -4.45
CA THR A 476 -38.93 -22.85 -3.76
C THR A 476 -37.44 -22.60 -3.66
N SER A 477 -36.82 -22.92 -2.52
CA SER A 477 -35.37 -22.80 -2.33
C SER A 477 -34.75 -24.10 -1.84
N LEU A 478 -33.71 -24.55 -2.52
CA LEU A 478 -32.83 -25.64 -2.09
C LEU A 478 -31.53 -25.02 -1.60
N VAL A 479 -31.31 -25.04 -0.28
CA VAL A 479 -30.04 -24.65 0.34
C VAL A 479 -29.24 -25.92 0.64
N PHE A 480 -28.02 -26.03 0.10
CA PHE A 480 -27.15 -27.19 0.34
C PHE A 480 -25.68 -26.78 0.49
N ALA A 481 -24.96 -27.49 1.35
CA ALA A 481 -23.52 -27.33 1.54
C ALA A 481 -22.75 -28.12 0.46
N LYS A 482 -22.07 -27.43 -0.46
CA LYS A 482 -21.16 -28.08 -1.42
C LYS A 482 -19.77 -28.23 -0.81
N LYS A 483 -19.51 -29.36 -0.15
CA LYS A 483 -18.16 -29.79 0.23
C LYS A 483 -17.33 -30.13 -1.01
N ARG A 484 -16.02 -29.80 -1.01
CA ARG A 484 -15.05 -30.37 -1.96
C ARG A 484 -14.55 -31.69 -1.37
N LYS A 485 -14.75 -32.82 -2.06
CA LYS A 485 -14.11 -34.09 -1.68
C LYS A 485 -12.58 -33.90 -1.66
N ARG A 486 -11.92 -34.31 -0.57
CA ARG A 486 -10.47 -34.52 -0.57
C ARG A 486 -10.15 -35.62 -1.61
N PRO A 487 -9.14 -35.45 -2.49
CA PRO A 487 -8.63 -36.59 -3.25
C PRO A 487 -8.10 -37.63 -2.27
N GLN A 488 -8.59 -38.87 -2.36
CA GLN A 488 -8.05 -39.96 -1.56
C GLN A 488 -6.64 -40.28 -2.07
N LYS A 489 -5.64 -40.29 -1.18
CA LYS A 489 -4.26 -40.63 -1.53
C LYS A 489 -4.19 -42.05 -2.11
N GLY A 490 -3.93 -42.15 -3.41
CA GLY A 490 -3.56 -43.39 -4.08
C GLY A 490 -2.05 -43.56 -4.11
N LYS A 491 -1.54 -44.54 -3.35
CA LYS A 491 -0.24 -45.23 -3.46
C LYS A 491 0.96 -44.44 -4.00
N GLU A 492 1.91 -44.19 -3.11
CA GLU A 492 3.28 -43.79 -3.45
C GLU A 492 4.01 -44.86 -4.30
N ARG A 493 4.84 -44.39 -5.23
CA ARG A 493 6.04 -45.09 -5.73
C ARG A 493 7.20 -44.09 -5.69
N PRO A 494 8.42 -44.51 -5.34
CA PRO A 494 9.59 -43.63 -5.37
C PRO A 494 10.04 -43.43 -6.83
N GLU A 495 10.46 -42.20 -7.15
CA GLU A 495 11.25 -41.93 -8.35
C GLU A 495 12.75 -41.99 -8.02
N VAL A 496 13.52 -42.40 -9.03
CA VAL A 496 14.95 -42.69 -8.95
C VAL A 496 15.74 -41.39 -9.06
N VAL A 497 16.80 -41.25 -8.27
CA VAL A 497 17.82 -40.22 -8.46
C VAL A 497 18.89 -40.82 -9.36
N GLU A 498 19.03 -40.29 -10.57
CA GLU A 498 20.20 -40.54 -11.41
C GLU A 498 21.38 -39.69 -10.88
N VAL A 499 22.56 -40.30 -10.88
CA VAL A 499 23.84 -39.69 -10.52
C VAL A 499 24.68 -39.72 -11.78
N ASP A 500 25.11 -38.55 -12.24
CA ASP A 500 26.21 -38.41 -13.19
C ASP A 500 27.39 -37.81 -12.43
N ASP A 501 28.45 -38.59 -12.30
CA ASP A 501 29.82 -38.16 -11.94
C ASP A 501 30.60 -37.83 -13.23
N ASP A 502 31.90 -37.47 -13.08
CA ASP A 502 32.90 -37.19 -14.13
C ASP A 502 32.73 -35.83 -14.86
N ASP A 503 33.77 -35.01 -15.11
CA ASP A 503 35.22 -35.14 -14.83
C ASP A 503 35.89 -33.74 -14.72
N ASP A 504 37.05 -33.67 -14.05
CA ASP A 504 37.97 -32.51 -13.86
C ASP A 504 38.98 -32.43 -15.06
N PRO A 505 40.04 -31.57 -15.10
CA PRO A 505 40.34 -30.25 -14.50
C PRO A 505 41.01 -29.24 -15.51
N ASP A 506 41.79 -28.28 -14.98
CA ASP A 506 42.86 -27.44 -15.59
C ASP A 506 42.42 -26.18 -16.41
N ASP A 507 42.97 -24.96 -16.24
CA ASP A 507 44.40 -24.63 -16.05
C ASP A 507 44.70 -23.18 -15.52
N VAL A 508 45.84 -23.03 -14.81
CA VAL A 508 46.82 -21.89 -14.77
C VAL A 508 46.45 -20.42 -14.34
N VAL A 509 46.86 -20.07 -13.10
CA VAL A 509 47.85 -19.03 -12.66
C VAL A 509 48.00 -17.69 -13.44
N ASP A 510 47.94 -16.51 -12.74
CA ASP A 510 49.14 -15.71 -12.33
C ASP A 510 48.82 -14.50 -11.40
N GLU A 511 49.83 -14.05 -10.64
CA GLU A 511 49.81 -12.92 -9.70
C GLU A 511 50.30 -11.58 -10.32
N LYS A 512 49.93 -10.42 -9.72
CA LYS A 512 50.91 -9.41 -9.19
C LYS A 512 50.31 -8.08 -8.67
N THR A 513 50.47 -7.87 -7.36
CA THR A 513 51.21 -6.76 -6.71
C THR A 513 50.91 -5.27 -7.01
N ALA A 514 50.09 -4.68 -6.13
CA ALA A 514 50.36 -3.53 -5.23
C ALA A 514 50.93 -2.14 -5.66
N LEU A 515 50.33 -1.12 -5.00
CA LEU A 515 50.90 0.11 -4.40
C LEU A 515 51.15 1.40 -5.21
N ALA A 516 50.47 2.49 -4.80
CA ALA A 516 50.97 3.87 -4.77
C ALA A 516 50.17 4.72 -3.76
N ALA A 517 50.77 5.74 -3.13
CA ALA A 517 50.15 6.55 -2.06
C ALA A 517 50.64 8.02 -2.01
N ARG A 518 49.99 8.84 -1.16
CA ARG A 518 50.15 10.30 -0.88
C ARG A 518 49.39 11.22 -1.86
N GLY A 519 48.80 12.35 -1.44
CA GLY A 519 48.63 12.97 -0.10
C GLY A 519 48.04 14.40 -0.23
N ILE A 520 47.87 15.16 0.88
CA ILE A 520 47.97 16.65 1.03
C ILE A 520 47.40 17.12 2.41
N LEU A 521 47.74 18.36 2.81
CA LEU A 521 47.87 18.91 4.18
C LEU A 521 46.68 19.71 4.77
N HIS A 522 46.84 20.10 6.04
CA HIS A 522 45.97 20.92 6.91
C HIS A 522 45.76 22.40 6.51
N MET A 523 44.57 22.93 6.82
CA MET A 523 44.22 24.22 7.48
C MET A 523 42.67 24.23 7.67
N GLY A 524 42.04 24.88 8.66
CA GLY A 524 42.46 25.65 9.85
C GLY A 524 41.25 25.81 10.82
N ILE A 525 41.30 26.69 11.84
CA ILE A 525 40.16 26.95 12.78
C ILE A 525 39.76 28.44 12.74
N GLY A 526 38.45 28.70 12.80
CA GLY A 526 37.83 30.00 13.10
C GLY A 526 36.49 29.79 13.82
N GLU A 527 36.14 30.70 14.73
CA GLU A 527 34.94 30.60 15.60
C GLU A 527 33.63 30.98 14.87
N PRO A 528 32.45 30.50 15.32
CA PRO A 528 31.21 30.64 14.57
C PRO A 528 30.42 31.93 14.85
N GLU A 529 29.98 32.61 13.80
CA GLU A 529 28.84 33.54 13.87
C GLU A 529 27.50 32.77 14.00
N GLU A 530 26.51 33.36 14.66
CA GLU A 530 25.18 32.75 14.84
C GLU A 530 24.43 32.61 13.50
N VAL A 531 24.00 31.39 13.17
CA VAL A 531 23.27 31.09 11.93
C VAL A 531 21.82 30.73 12.21
N VAL A 532 20.90 31.60 11.79
CA VAL A 532 19.47 31.27 11.67
C VAL A 532 19.30 30.19 10.60
N ASP A 533 18.68 29.07 10.96
CA ASP A 533 18.56 27.89 10.10
C ASP A 533 17.41 28.03 9.09
N ASP A 534 17.72 28.12 7.79
CA ASP A 534 16.73 28.31 6.71
C ASP A 534 16.17 26.99 6.13
N GLY A 535 16.54 25.85 6.71
CA GLY A 535 16.00 24.53 6.38
C GLY A 535 16.49 23.95 5.04
N LEU A 536 17.46 24.56 4.38
CA LEU A 536 18.09 24.04 3.17
C LEU A 536 19.35 23.21 3.47
N PRO A 537 19.71 22.23 2.61
CA PRO A 537 20.98 21.51 2.71
C PRO A 537 22.19 22.46 2.71
N LYS A 538 23.17 22.25 3.59
CA LYS A 538 24.33 23.16 3.77
C LYS A 538 25.55 22.81 2.89
N ASP A 539 25.34 22.09 1.79
CA ASP A 539 26.35 21.65 0.81
C ASP A 539 26.59 22.64 -0.35
N TYR A 540 26.06 23.87 -0.23
CA TYR A 540 26.24 24.92 -1.23
C TYR A 540 27.67 25.46 -1.31
N LYS A 541 28.01 25.99 -2.49
CA LYS A 541 29.22 26.82 -2.69
C LYS A 541 28.78 28.28 -2.83
N ARG A 542 29.15 29.13 -1.87
CA ARG A 542 28.98 30.59 -1.98
C ARG A 542 29.94 31.14 -3.01
N ARG A 543 29.46 31.92 -3.98
CA ARG A 543 30.26 32.54 -5.05
C ARG A 543 29.71 33.91 -5.43
N VAL A 544 30.62 34.87 -5.59
CA VAL A 544 30.34 36.17 -6.22
C VAL A 544 30.53 36.03 -7.74
N LEU A 545 29.46 36.20 -8.49
CA LEU A 545 29.40 36.09 -9.95
C LEU A 545 29.44 37.48 -10.58
N LYS A 546 30.47 37.74 -11.38
CA LYS A 546 30.59 38.98 -12.18
C LYS A 546 29.83 38.81 -13.49
N LEU A 547 28.77 39.58 -13.71
CA LEU A 547 27.86 39.46 -14.86
C LEU A 547 27.58 40.83 -15.50
N GLY A 548 27.51 40.91 -16.83
CA GLY A 548 27.16 42.15 -17.52
C GLY A 548 25.70 42.60 -17.31
N SER A 549 24.80 41.69 -16.87
CA SER A 549 23.41 42.01 -16.56
C SER A 549 22.84 41.07 -15.49
N ARG A 550 21.72 41.47 -14.86
CA ARG A 550 20.94 40.62 -13.93
C ARG A 550 19.96 39.67 -14.63
N ARG A 551 20.02 39.51 -15.96
CA ARG A 551 19.09 38.64 -16.67
C ARG A 551 19.33 37.17 -16.32
N LEU A 552 18.24 36.41 -16.22
CA LEU A 552 18.24 34.98 -15.89
C LEU A 552 19.10 34.16 -16.86
N ASP A 553 19.08 34.47 -18.15
CA ASP A 553 19.93 33.81 -19.16
C ASP A 553 21.43 34.02 -18.91
N THR A 554 21.81 35.24 -18.52
CA THR A 554 23.18 35.67 -18.24
C THR A 554 23.72 35.00 -16.98
N LEU A 555 22.87 34.88 -15.94
CA LEU A 555 23.17 34.13 -14.73
C LEU A 555 23.39 32.64 -15.04
N LEU A 556 22.43 32.02 -15.74
CA LEU A 556 22.44 30.57 -15.99
C LEU A 556 23.57 30.11 -16.92
N ASN A 557 23.94 30.92 -17.91
CA ASN A 557 25.12 30.68 -18.74
C ASN A 557 26.39 30.58 -17.88
N ARG A 558 26.55 31.50 -16.90
CA ARG A 558 27.70 31.51 -16.00
C ARG A 558 27.70 30.38 -14.96
N THR A 559 26.55 29.91 -14.49
CA THR A 559 26.45 28.89 -13.43
C THR A 559 26.30 27.46 -13.93
N SER A 560 25.66 27.24 -15.09
CA SER A 560 25.45 25.90 -15.65
C SER A 560 26.54 25.45 -16.63
N GLY A 561 27.40 26.35 -17.10
CA GLY A 561 28.48 26.04 -18.05
C GLY A 561 27.99 25.66 -19.45
N LYS A 562 26.73 25.97 -19.78
CA LYS A 562 26.10 25.65 -21.07
C LYS A 562 26.07 26.88 -21.99
N SER A 563 26.07 26.64 -23.29
CA SER A 563 25.99 27.72 -24.28
C SER A 563 24.68 28.52 -24.17
N SER A 564 24.70 29.78 -24.62
CA SER A 564 23.51 30.66 -24.59
C SER A 564 22.28 30.03 -25.25
N ALA A 565 22.47 29.28 -26.34
CA ALA A 565 21.39 28.60 -27.06
C ALA A 565 20.79 27.42 -26.27
N GLU A 566 21.60 26.71 -25.49
CA GLU A 566 21.13 25.63 -24.61
C GLU A 566 20.39 26.18 -23.39
N VAL A 567 20.92 27.25 -22.77
CA VAL A 567 20.26 27.95 -21.66
C VAL A 567 18.89 28.49 -22.10
N GLU A 568 18.84 29.13 -23.27
CA GLU A 568 17.58 29.59 -23.88
C GLU A 568 16.59 28.43 -24.09
N LYS A 569 17.06 27.31 -24.67
CA LYS A 569 16.24 26.11 -24.86
C LYS A 569 15.74 25.54 -23.52
N MET A 570 16.53 25.58 -22.46
CA MET A 570 16.12 25.14 -21.11
C MET A 570 15.03 26.03 -20.50
N ILE A 571 15.15 27.35 -20.61
CA ILE A 571 14.11 28.31 -20.17
C ILE A 571 12.81 28.05 -20.96
N LEU A 572 12.88 28.03 -22.30
CA LEU A 572 11.70 27.85 -23.16
C LEU A 572 11.01 26.48 -22.99
N THR A 573 11.75 25.44 -22.61
CA THR A 573 11.20 24.09 -22.35
C THR A 573 10.75 23.85 -20.90
N GLY A 574 10.71 24.89 -20.07
CA GLY A 574 10.26 24.80 -18.68
C GLY A 574 11.19 23.99 -17.77
N LYS A 575 12.47 23.86 -18.14
CA LYS A 575 13.51 23.25 -17.27
C LYS A 575 14.06 24.23 -16.22
N VAL A 576 13.55 25.46 -16.18
CA VAL A 576 13.96 26.50 -15.22
C VAL A 576 12.74 27.02 -14.48
N ARG A 577 12.84 27.15 -13.16
CA ARG A 577 11.86 27.86 -12.32
C ARG A 577 12.57 28.84 -11.39
N VAL A 578 11.88 29.91 -11.02
CA VAL A 578 12.35 30.91 -10.05
C VAL A 578 11.28 31.05 -8.97
N ASN A 579 11.67 30.92 -7.70
CA ASN A 579 10.75 30.93 -6.55
C ASN A 579 9.56 29.98 -6.79
N GLU A 580 9.89 28.73 -7.15
CA GLU A 580 8.97 27.63 -7.50
C GLU A 580 8.12 27.82 -8.79
N GLN A 581 8.11 29.02 -9.41
CA GLN A 581 7.35 29.30 -10.62
C GLN A 581 8.14 29.04 -11.91
N VAL A 582 7.61 28.22 -12.83
CA VAL A 582 8.29 27.85 -14.09
C VAL A 582 8.38 29.04 -15.04
N VAL A 583 9.59 29.50 -15.34
CA VAL A 583 9.84 30.69 -16.17
C VAL A 583 10.03 30.27 -17.63
N LYS A 584 9.07 30.63 -18.50
CA LYS A 584 9.10 30.35 -19.95
C LYS A 584 9.41 31.58 -20.82
N LYS A 585 9.85 32.71 -20.22
CA LYS A 585 10.18 33.97 -20.91
C LYS A 585 11.60 34.43 -20.57
N LYS A 586 12.36 34.93 -21.55
CA LYS A 586 13.75 35.40 -21.36
C LYS A 586 13.87 36.63 -20.44
N ALA A 587 12.84 37.47 -20.42
CA ALA A 587 12.85 38.80 -19.79
C ALA A 587 12.63 38.76 -18.27
N TYR A 588 13.33 37.89 -17.56
CA TYR A 588 13.37 37.88 -16.09
C TYR A 588 14.72 38.41 -15.60
N ASN A 589 14.70 39.44 -14.75
CA ASN A 589 15.88 39.94 -14.04
C ASN A 589 15.84 39.41 -12.62
N VAL A 590 16.90 38.74 -12.16
CA VAL A 590 16.94 38.18 -10.81
C VAL A 590 17.03 39.28 -9.74
N MET A 591 16.31 39.04 -8.66
CA MET A 591 16.13 39.90 -7.50
C MET A 591 16.86 39.30 -6.28
N LYS A 592 17.03 40.11 -5.22
CA LYS A 592 17.64 39.61 -3.97
C LYS A 592 16.72 38.54 -3.38
N ARG A 593 17.30 37.46 -2.84
CA ARG A 593 16.61 36.28 -2.29
C ARG A 593 15.90 35.36 -3.29
N ASP A 594 16.02 35.59 -4.61
CA ASP A 594 15.48 34.65 -5.60
C ASP A 594 16.18 33.28 -5.53
N GLU A 595 15.39 32.21 -5.56
CA GLU A 595 15.86 30.83 -5.72
C GLU A 595 15.58 30.33 -7.14
N VAL A 596 16.64 30.15 -7.92
CA VAL A 596 16.61 29.70 -9.32
C VAL A 596 16.95 28.22 -9.40
N ASP A 597 15.98 27.39 -9.78
CA ASP A 597 16.15 25.94 -9.97
C ASP A 597 16.28 25.59 -11.46
N VAL A 598 17.22 24.70 -11.77
CA VAL A 598 17.53 24.24 -13.13
C VAL A 598 17.52 22.71 -13.16
N TRP A 599 16.60 22.14 -13.92
CA TRP A 599 16.41 20.69 -14.07
C TRP A 599 17.56 20.02 -14.84
N ILE A 600 18.14 18.96 -14.27
CA ILE A 600 19.22 18.16 -14.89
C ILE A 600 18.65 16.91 -15.54
N GLU A 601 18.11 16.01 -14.70
CA GLU A 601 17.73 14.63 -15.00
C GLU A 601 16.67 14.15 -13.99
N GLU A 602 15.93 13.12 -14.37
CA GLU A 602 14.96 12.40 -13.53
C GLU A 602 15.68 11.32 -12.72
N LEU A 603 15.22 11.01 -11.51
CA LEU A 603 15.84 9.96 -10.69
C LEU A 603 15.36 8.58 -11.16
N GLU A 604 16.28 7.73 -11.63
CA GLU A 604 15.96 6.42 -12.22
C GLU A 604 15.17 5.50 -11.27
N GLU A 605 15.47 5.54 -9.97
CA GLU A 605 14.79 4.77 -8.92
C GLU A 605 13.37 5.28 -8.61
N ASN A 606 13.09 6.57 -8.83
CA ASN A 606 11.79 7.17 -8.54
C ASN A 606 11.54 8.42 -9.41
N PRO A 607 10.81 8.29 -10.53
CA PRO A 607 10.57 9.41 -11.47
C PRO A 607 9.74 10.58 -10.91
N ASN A 608 9.21 10.49 -9.68
CA ASN A 608 8.64 11.65 -8.99
C ASN A 608 9.68 12.65 -8.48
N PHE A 609 10.98 12.30 -8.51
CA PHE A 609 12.07 13.19 -8.12
C PHE A 609 13.02 13.48 -9.28
N ALA A 610 13.65 14.66 -9.23
CA ALA A 610 14.61 15.12 -10.23
C ALA A 610 15.84 15.76 -9.56
N ASN A 611 16.99 15.54 -10.17
CA ASN A 611 18.23 16.20 -9.79
C ASN A 611 18.30 17.60 -10.45
N ILE A 612 18.70 18.61 -9.67
CA ILE A 612 18.70 20.01 -10.09
C ILE A 612 19.98 20.77 -9.70
N HIS A 613 20.23 21.89 -10.36
CA HIS A 613 21.11 22.94 -9.85
C HIS A 613 20.24 24.06 -9.26
N ARG A 614 20.49 24.45 -8.00
CA ARG A 614 19.84 25.61 -7.36
C ARG A 614 20.84 26.75 -7.22
N VAL A 615 20.41 27.97 -7.53
CA VAL A 615 21.16 29.21 -7.33
C VAL A 615 20.28 30.17 -6.52
N LYS A 616 20.63 30.41 -5.25
CA LYS A 616 19.96 31.38 -4.37
C LYS A 616 20.74 32.69 -4.39
N ILE A 617 20.10 33.78 -4.78
CA ILE A 617 20.70 35.12 -4.78
C ILE A 617 20.70 35.66 -3.35
N ILE A 618 21.86 35.94 -2.78
CA ILE A 618 21.94 36.63 -1.48
C ILE A 618 21.74 38.14 -1.72
N ASP A 619 22.62 38.73 -2.52
CA ASP A 619 22.63 40.15 -2.83
C ASP A 619 23.31 40.40 -4.21
N TYR A 620 23.18 41.60 -4.77
CA TYR A 620 23.94 42.08 -5.91
C TYR A 620 24.29 43.57 -5.79
N VAL A 621 25.47 43.94 -6.28
CA VAL A 621 25.97 45.32 -6.32
C VAL A 621 26.30 45.70 -7.76
N LEU A 622 25.81 46.87 -8.20
CA LEU A 622 26.16 47.46 -9.49
C LEU A 622 27.56 48.09 -9.43
N LYS A 623 28.41 47.79 -10.41
CA LYS A 623 29.77 48.30 -10.60
C LYS A 623 29.95 48.83 -12.02
N GLN A 624 31.06 49.53 -12.28
CA GLN A 624 31.35 50.19 -13.56
C GLN A 624 31.32 49.27 -14.80
N HIS A 625 31.42 47.95 -14.64
CA HIS A 625 31.42 46.97 -15.74
C HIS A 625 30.35 45.86 -15.59
N GLY A 626 29.28 46.10 -14.81
CA GLY A 626 28.18 45.16 -14.63
C GLY A 626 27.80 44.96 -13.17
N TYR A 627 27.33 43.76 -12.83
CA TYR A 627 26.88 43.38 -11.49
C TYR A 627 27.80 42.34 -10.88
N ASP A 628 28.18 42.52 -9.63
CA ASP A 628 28.71 41.46 -8.78
C ASP A 628 27.52 40.89 -7.99
N ILE A 629 27.14 39.64 -8.26
CA ILE A 629 26.02 38.94 -7.63
C ILE A 629 26.57 37.91 -6.63
N ASP A 630 26.29 38.09 -5.34
CA ASP A 630 26.59 37.08 -4.31
C ASP A 630 25.49 36.01 -4.29
N SER A 631 25.89 34.75 -4.35
CA SER A 631 24.98 33.63 -4.58
C SER A 631 25.43 32.35 -3.88
N LEU A 632 24.47 31.56 -3.42
CA LEU A 632 24.68 30.19 -2.95
C LEU A 632 24.30 29.22 -4.07
N ILE A 633 25.21 28.30 -4.42
CA ILE A 633 25.04 27.39 -5.55
C ILE A 633 25.10 25.94 -5.08
N TRP A 634 24.01 25.20 -5.27
CA TRP A 634 23.94 23.76 -5.07
C TRP A 634 24.11 23.03 -6.40
N GLN A 635 24.94 21.99 -6.41
CA GLN A 635 25.14 21.13 -7.57
C GLN A 635 24.55 19.75 -7.28
N LYS A 636 23.55 19.34 -8.08
CA LYS A 636 22.87 18.04 -8.01
C LYS A 636 22.04 17.83 -6.73
N MET A 637 21.23 18.83 -6.39
CA MET A 637 20.22 18.76 -5.32
C MET A 637 19.00 17.97 -5.80
N LEU A 638 18.46 17.09 -4.95
CA LEU A 638 17.25 16.31 -5.25
C LEU A 638 15.99 17.07 -4.82
N VAL A 639 15.02 17.22 -5.72
CA VAL A 639 13.70 17.83 -5.43
C VAL A 639 12.58 17.10 -6.17
N GLU A 640 11.33 17.40 -5.81
CA GLU A 640 10.14 16.91 -6.52
C GLU A 640 10.13 17.34 -7.99
N ASN A 641 9.78 16.43 -8.88
CA ASN A 641 9.86 16.58 -10.34
C ASN A 641 8.70 17.42 -10.87
N TRP A 642 8.73 18.74 -10.67
CA TRP A 642 7.71 19.71 -11.14
C TRP A 642 7.41 19.68 -12.64
N ARG A 643 8.22 18.96 -13.43
CA ARG A 643 7.98 18.77 -14.86
C ARG A 643 6.93 17.67 -15.12
N ARG A 644 6.63 16.83 -14.12
CA ARG A 644 5.60 15.78 -14.13
C ARG A 644 4.19 16.36 -13.86
N ASP A 645 4.09 17.35 -12.98
CA ASP A 645 2.82 18.07 -12.72
C ASP A 645 2.30 18.87 -13.93
N GLN A 646 3.16 19.14 -14.93
CA GLN A 646 2.74 19.75 -16.20
C GLN A 646 2.27 18.73 -17.25
N GLU A 647 2.34 17.43 -16.97
CA GLU A 647 1.94 16.36 -17.91
C GLU A 647 0.58 15.72 -17.51
N ASN A 648 0.06 15.96 -16.30
CA ASN A 648 -1.30 15.59 -15.86
C ASN A 648 -2.20 16.82 -15.70
N LEU A 649 -2.76 17.34 -16.79
CA LEU A 649 -3.65 18.51 -16.80
C LEU A 649 -5.13 18.10 -16.93
N SER A 650 -5.89 18.22 -15.84
CA SER A 650 -7.36 18.23 -15.88
C SER A 650 -7.87 19.66 -16.07
N GLY A 651 -8.58 19.93 -17.18
CA GLY A 651 -9.07 21.27 -17.51
C GLY A 651 -9.89 21.32 -18.79
N ALA A 652 -10.74 22.34 -18.92
CA ALA A 652 -11.65 22.50 -20.05
C ALA A 652 -11.01 23.27 -21.22
N GLY A 653 -11.25 22.81 -22.46
CA GLY A 653 -11.10 23.58 -23.70
C GLY A 653 -9.71 24.11 -24.06
N PHE A 654 -9.00 23.43 -24.96
CA PHE A 654 -7.82 23.96 -25.66
C PHE A 654 -7.95 23.84 -27.18
N THR A 655 -7.45 24.85 -27.90
CA THR A 655 -7.38 24.89 -29.37
C THR A 655 -5.93 25.06 -29.83
N GLY A 656 -5.52 24.35 -30.89
CA GLY A 656 -4.23 24.57 -31.57
C GLY A 656 -2.99 23.85 -30.99
N LEU A 657 -3.03 22.51 -30.85
CA LEU A 657 -1.93 21.69 -30.30
C LEU A 657 -0.82 21.34 -31.32
N ASP A 658 -0.09 22.35 -31.78
CA ASP A 658 0.93 22.19 -32.82
C ASP A 658 2.37 22.01 -32.29
N LYS A 659 3.13 21.01 -32.80
CA LYS A 659 4.48 20.52 -32.33
C LYS A 659 4.51 19.98 -30.86
N LYS A 660 5.38 19.07 -30.36
CA LYS A 660 6.04 17.84 -30.84
C LYS A 660 6.26 16.91 -29.60
N ARG A 661 5.25 16.13 -29.17
CA ARG A 661 5.31 15.03 -28.15
C ARG A 661 3.97 14.25 -28.15
N ALA A 662 3.94 13.08 -27.54
CA ALA A 662 2.73 12.25 -27.34
C ALA A 662 2.19 12.43 -25.91
N PHE A 663 0.93 12.04 -25.68
CA PHE A 663 0.27 12.00 -24.37
C PHE A 663 -0.42 10.64 -24.24
N ASP A 664 -0.33 10.01 -23.06
CA ASP A 664 -0.81 8.63 -22.89
C ASP A 664 -2.31 8.56 -22.55
N SER A 665 -2.86 9.58 -21.89
CA SER A 665 -4.31 9.71 -21.64
C SER A 665 -4.81 11.15 -21.76
N LEU A 666 -6.10 11.32 -22.09
CA LEU A 666 -6.71 12.63 -22.30
C LEU A 666 -8.14 12.67 -21.73
N ILE A 667 -8.40 13.55 -20.76
CA ILE A 667 -9.68 13.66 -20.03
C ILE A 667 -10.16 15.12 -20.03
N GLY A 668 -11.32 15.41 -20.65
CA GLY A 668 -11.90 16.76 -20.65
C GLY A 668 -12.94 17.01 -21.76
N THR A 669 -13.35 18.26 -21.97
CA THR A 669 -14.39 18.62 -22.94
C THR A 669 -13.95 19.71 -23.92
N GLY A 670 -14.45 19.63 -25.17
CA GLY A 670 -14.37 20.71 -26.15
C GLY A 670 -13.03 20.89 -26.88
N PHE A 671 -12.36 19.80 -27.27
CA PHE A 671 -11.07 19.87 -27.97
C PHE A 671 -11.21 19.87 -29.50
N THR A 672 -10.47 20.76 -30.18
CA THR A 672 -10.52 20.89 -31.65
C THR A 672 -9.12 21.01 -32.28
N GLY A 673 -8.95 20.39 -33.46
CA GLY A 673 -7.75 20.50 -34.30
C GLY A 673 -6.53 19.71 -33.79
N MET A 674 -6.57 18.38 -33.87
CA MET A 674 -5.51 17.48 -33.38
C MET A 674 -4.80 16.69 -34.49
N ASP A 675 -3.56 17.07 -34.82
CA ASP A 675 -2.78 16.51 -35.95
C ASP A 675 -1.71 15.45 -35.55
N LYS A 676 -1.90 14.71 -34.45
CA LYS A 676 -0.85 13.82 -33.88
C LYS A 676 -1.27 12.37 -33.60
N ARG A 677 -0.24 11.55 -33.32
CA ARG A 677 -0.30 10.09 -33.22
C ARG A 677 -0.95 9.64 -31.90
N ALA A 678 -1.66 8.50 -31.98
CA ALA A 678 -2.05 7.55 -30.94
C ALA A 678 -2.15 8.07 -29.50
N PHE A 679 -3.35 7.96 -28.94
CA PHE A 679 -3.64 8.06 -27.51
C PHE A 679 -4.22 6.71 -27.06
N ASP A 680 -3.77 6.19 -25.91
CA ASP A 680 -4.22 4.88 -25.44
C ASP A 680 -5.60 4.98 -24.76
N THR A 681 -5.95 6.14 -24.20
CA THR A 681 -7.28 6.39 -23.60
C THR A 681 -7.75 7.83 -23.78
N VAL A 682 -8.97 8.01 -24.27
CA VAL A 682 -9.66 9.31 -24.33
C VAL A 682 -11.02 9.23 -23.64
N MET A 683 -11.27 10.12 -22.68
CA MET A 683 -12.56 10.27 -21.99
C MET A 683 -13.06 11.71 -22.06
N GLY A 684 -14.33 11.94 -22.41
CA GLY A 684 -14.87 13.31 -22.47
C GLY A 684 -16.01 13.54 -23.46
N SER A 685 -16.17 14.78 -23.92
CA SER A 685 -17.18 15.13 -24.95
C SER A 685 -16.76 16.28 -25.86
N GLY A 686 -17.30 16.31 -27.09
CA GLY A 686 -17.12 17.42 -28.03
C GLY A 686 -15.74 17.47 -28.69
N PHE A 687 -15.27 16.33 -29.22
CA PHE A 687 -13.99 16.22 -29.92
C PHE A 687 -14.18 16.33 -31.46
N THR A 688 -13.41 17.19 -32.13
CA THR A 688 -13.50 17.36 -33.60
C THR A 688 -12.14 17.60 -34.29
N GLY A 689 -12.02 17.16 -35.54
CA GLY A 689 -10.88 17.47 -36.42
C GLY A 689 -9.63 16.61 -36.20
N PHE A 690 -9.73 15.30 -36.45
CA PHE A 690 -8.59 14.37 -36.46
C PHE A 690 -8.13 14.05 -37.90
N ASP A 691 -6.82 14.09 -38.16
CA ASP A 691 -6.24 13.79 -39.48
C ASP A 691 -6.56 12.35 -39.98
N ARG A 692 -7.04 12.26 -41.22
CA ARG A 692 -7.60 11.10 -41.94
C ARG A 692 -6.62 9.95 -42.24
N ARG A 693 -5.33 10.03 -41.86
CA ARG A 693 -4.29 9.13 -42.43
C ARG A 693 -3.38 8.35 -41.45
N ARG A 694 -3.63 8.32 -40.12
CA ARG A 694 -2.73 7.69 -39.13
C ARG A 694 -3.44 6.77 -38.11
N ARG A 695 -2.71 5.76 -37.58
CA ARG A 695 -3.15 4.53 -36.86
C ARG A 695 -3.97 4.73 -35.55
N ALA A 696 -4.38 3.59 -34.97
CA ALA A 696 -5.52 3.32 -34.08
C ALA A 696 -5.52 3.94 -32.66
N PHE A 697 -6.64 3.72 -31.98
CA PHE A 697 -6.92 3.92 -30.55
C PHE A 697 -7.44 2.61 -29.96
N ASP A 698 -7.08 2.29 -28.72
CA ASP A 698 -7.47 1.02 -28.09
C ASP A 698 -8.78 1.12 -27.28
N MET A 699 -9.06 2.26 -26.64
CA MET A 699 -10.29 2.48 -25.87
C MET A 699 -10.82 3.92 -25.94
N LEU A 700 -12.09 4.10 -26.30
CA LEU A 700 -12.78 5.40 -26.37
C LEU A 700 -14.07 5.38 -25.53
N TYR A 701 -14.26 6.40 -24.68
CA TYR A 701 -15.44 6.56 -23.84
C TYR A 701 -15.95 8.02 -23.91
N SER A 702 -16.93 8.31 -24.77
CA SER A 702 -17.27 9.71 -25.07
C SER A 702 -18.64 9.95 -25.69
N ASP A 703 -19.28 11.03 -25.27
CA ASP A 703 -20.46 11.58 -25.93
C ASP A 703 -20.07 12.66 -26.96
N SER A 704 -20.47 12.47 -28.22
CA SER A 704 -20.33 13.41 -29.34
C SER A 704 -18.92 13.54 -29.94
N PHE A 705 -18.62 12.63 -30.87
CA PHE A 705 -17.50 12.71 -31.82
C PHE A 705 -18.04 12.84 -33.27
N ASN A 706 -17.46 13.75 -34.06
CA ASN A 706 -17.81 13.96 -35.48
C ASN A 706 -16.57 13.86 -36.39
N GLY A 707 -16.68 13.04 -37.46
CA GLY A 707 -15.77 13.02 -38.60
C GLY A 707 -14.51 12.17 -38.44
N MET A 708 -14.63 10.84 -38.54
CA MET A 708 -13.50 9.90 -38.43
C MET A 708 -13.46 8.86 -39.58
N ASP A 709 -12.64 9.13 -40.61
CA ASP A 709 -12.37 8.19 -41.71
C ASP A 709 -11.18 7.26 -41.39
N LYS A 710 -11.35 6.21 -40.56
CA LYS A 710 -10.24 5.30 -40.15
C LYS A 710 -10.58 3.81 -40.03
N ARG A 711 -9.54 2.98 -40.17
CA ARG A 711 -9.64 1.53 -40.49
C ARG A 711 -9.71 0.55 -39.31
N ALA A 712 -9.43 0.95 -38.06
CA ALA A 712 -9.32 0.04 -36.90
C ALA A 712 -9.79 0.70 -35.59
N PHE A 713 -10.56 -0.05 -34.79
CA PHE A 713 -11.13 0.26 -33.47
C PHE A 713 -11.68 -1.04 -32.89
N ASP A 714 -11.39 -1.35 -31.63
CA ASP A 714 -11.69 -2.67 -31.04
C ASP A 714 -12.90 -2.60 -30.06
N SER A 715 -13.11 -1.48 -29.37
CA SER A 715 -14.31 -1.23 -28.55
C SER A 715 -14.72 0.25 -28.56
N LEU A 716 -16.03 0.53 -28.67
CA LEU A 716 -16.61 1.88 -28.64
C LEU A 716 -17.80 1.95 -27.68
N VAL A 717 -17.80 2.95 -26.79
CA VAL A 717 -18.91 3.28 -25.89
C VAL A 717 -19.26 4.76 -25.99
N GLY A 718 -20.49 5.09 -26.38
CA GLY A 718 -21.00 6.48 -26.45
C GLY A 718 -21.74 6.85 -27.74
N SER A 719 -21.70 8.12 -28.13
CA SER A 719 -22.48 8.67 -29.27
C SER A 719 -21.58 9.25 -30.38
N PHE A 720 -21.71 8.71 -31.61
CA PHE A 720 -20.78 8.98 -32.73
C PHE A 720 -21.50 9.19 -34.08
N SER A 721 -20.94 10.06 -34.95
CA SER A 721 -21.43 10.24 -36.33
C SER A 721 -20.32 10.28 -37.40
N GLY A 722 -20.60 9.69 -38.57
CA GLY A 722 -19.72 9.68 -39.74
C GLY A 722 -18.51 8.75 -39.58
N LEU A 723 -18.74 7.43 -39.66
CA LEU A 723 -17.75 6.37 -39.40
C LEU A 723 -17.64 5.38 -40.58
N ASP A 724 -16.64 5.58 -41.44
CA ASP A 724 -16.35 4.67 -42.56
C ASP A 724 -15.47 3.47 -42.13
N LYS A 725 -16.10 2.36 -41.68
CA LYS A 725 -15.40 1.10 -41.34
C LYS A 725 -16.17 -0.16 -41.83
N ARG A 726 -15.45 -1.30 -41.93
CA ARG A 726 -15.94 -2.59 -42.48
C ARG A 726 -16.17 -3.73 -41.46
N ALA A 727 -15.94 -3.53 -40.16
CA ALA A 727 -16.19 -4.51 -39.09
C ALA A 727 -15.97 -3.89 -37.69
N PHE A 728 -16.68 -4.37 -36.66
CA PHE A 728 -16.47 -4.03 -35.24
C PHE A 728 -16.75 -5.26 -34.37
N ASP A 729 -16.03 -5.40 -33.24
CA ASP A 729 -16.15 -6.55 -32.34
C ASP A 729 -17.12 -6.29 -31.16
N SER A 730 -17.29 -5.02 -30.76
CA SER A 730 -18.27 -4.59 -29.76
C SER A 730 -18.66 -3.11 -29.93
N LEU A 731 -19.97 -2.82 -29.85
CA LEU A 731 -20.56 -1.48 -29.97
C LEU A 731 -21.63 -1.29 -28.89
N VAL A 732 -21.55 -0.19 -28.12
CA VAL A 732 -22.58 0.17 -27.12
C VAL A 732 -22.87 1.67 -27.21
N GLY A 733 -24.08 2.06 -27.64
CA GLY A 733 -24.49 3.47 -27.74
C GLY A 733 -25.30 3.82 -29.00
N SER A 734 -25.20 5.08 -29.43
CA SER A 734 -25.99 5.65 -30.54
C SER A 734 -25.10 6.05 -31.72
N PHE A 735 -25.43 5.59 -32.93
CA PHE A 735 -24.56 5.74 -34.10
C PHE A 735 -25.31 6.15 -35.38
N SER A 736 -24.69 6.96 -36.23
CA SER A 736 -25.20 7.33 -37.56
C SER A 736 -24.11 7.34 -38.64
N GLY A 737 -24.48 6.98 -39.87
CA GLY A 737 -23.57 6.94 -41.04
C GLY A 737 -22.52 5.83 -40.98
N LEU A 738 -22.96 4.57 -41.05
CA LEU A 738 -22.11 3.36 -41.03
C LEU A 738 -22.29 2.53 -42.31
N ASP A 739 -21.19 2.20 -43.01
CA ASP A 739 -21.22 1.54 -44.33
C ASP A 739 -21.29 -0.01 -44.30
N LYS A 740 -21.58 -0.61 -45.46
CA LYS A 740 -22.58 -1.69 -45.61
C LYS A 740 -22.10 -3.16 -45.55
N ARG A 741 -20.95 -3.51 -44.93
CA ARG A 741 -20.45 -4.91 -44.94
C ARG A 741 -19.93 -5.41 -43.58
N SER A 742 -20.30 -6.66 -43.26
CA SER A 742 -19.94 -7.51 -42.10
C SER A 742 -20.19 -6.95 -40.68
N ARG A 743 -21.18 -7.56 -39.99
CA ARG A 743 -21.40 -7.47 -38.54
C ARG A 743 -21.83 -8.83 -37.99
N ASN A 744 -21.34 -9.20 -36.81
CA ASN A 744 -21.86 -10.29 -35.98
C ASN A 744 -22.18 -9.70 -34.60
N GLY A 745 -23.46 -9.72 -34.19
CA GLY A 745 -23.92 -9.18 -32.90
C GLY A 745 -24.14 -7.65 -32.90
N LEU A 746 -25.29 -7.21 -32.37
CA LEU A 746 -25.68 -5.80 -32.19
C LEU A 746 -26.67 -5.69 -31.02
N ASP A 747 -26.46 -4.71 -30.14
CA ASP A 747 -27.38 -4.26 -29.08
C ASP A 747 -27.37 -2.71 -29.05
N THR A 748 -27.92 -2.06 -30.09
CA THR A 748 -27.87 -0.58 -30.24
C THR A 748 -29.05 0.00 -31.03
N ASN A 749 -29.44 1.24 -30.73
CA ASN A 749 -30.37 2.02 -31.56
C ASN A 749 -29.63 2.68 -32.75
N VAL A 750 -30.19 2.62 -33.95
CA VAL A 750 -29.58 3.15 -35.19
C VAL A 750 -30.57 4.08 -35.91
N PHE A 751 -30.11 5.26 -36.34
CA PHE A 751 -30.92 6.19 -37.13
C PHE A 751 -30.44 6.25 -38.60
N SER A 752 -31.41 6.12 -39.52
CA SER A 752 -31.35 6.06 -41.00
C SER A 752 -30.61 4.87 -41.66
N GLN A 753 -31.26 4.25 -42.67
CA GLN A 753 -30.69 3.26 -43.60
C GLN A 753 -31.45 3.21 -44.93
N GLU A 754 -30.72 3.25 -46.06
CA GLU A 754 -31.24 2.72 -47.33
C GLU A 754 -31.08 1.18 -47.36
N LYS A 755 -32.17 0.43 -47.57
CA LYS A 755 -32.23 -1.03 -47.37
C LYS A 755 -31.51 -1.89 -48.44
N ARG A 756 -31.14 -3.11 -48.03
CA ARG A 756 -31.59 -4.39 -48.64
C ARG A 756 -31.32 -5.58 -47.67
N ALA A 757 -32.41 -6.23 -47.26
CA ALA A 757 -32.52 -7.50 -46.50
C ALA A 757 -31.99 -7.58 -45.05
N PHE A 758 -32.82 -8.14 -44.15
CA PHE A 758 -32.51 -8.67 -42.82
C PHE A 758 -33.54 -9.75 -42.47
N ASP A 759 -33.14 -10.82 -41.76
CA ASP A 759 -34.02 -11.96 -41.41
C ASP A 759 -34.70 -11.84 -40.03
N SER A 760 -34.29 -10.89 -39.18
CA SER A 760 -35.03 -10.48 -37.96
C SER A 760 -34.54 -9.11 -37.46
N LEU A 761 -35.39 -8.41 -36.70
CA LEU A 761 -35.15 -7.08 -36.12
C LEU A 761 -35.94 -6.95 -34.81
N ASP A 762 -35.33 -6.35 -33.78
CA ASP A 762 -35.99 -5.96 -32.53
C ASP A 762 -35.41 -4.59 -32.09
N GLY A 763 -36.27 -3.67 -31.63
CA GLY A 763 -35.91 -2.26 -31.36
C GLY A 763 -36.75 -1.22 -32.11
N GLY A 764 -36.78 0.02 -31.59
CA GLY A 764 -37.64 1.11 -32.08
C GLY A 764 -36.96 2.09 -33.03
N PHE A 765 -37.66 2.49 -34.11
CA PHE A 765 -37.12 3.35 -35.18
C PHE A 765 -38.13 4.43 -35.64
N THR A 766 -37.62 5.58 -36.08
CA THR A 766 -38.42 6.63 -36.75
C THR A 766 -37.67 7.20 -37.95
N GLY A 767 -38.35 7.36 -39.08
CA GLY A 767 -37.80 7.90 -40.33
C GLY A 767 -37.37 6.81 -41.32
N PHE A 768 -38.21 6.59 -42.34
CA PHE A 768 -37.94 5.78 -43.53
C PHE A 768 -38.32 6.59 -44.76
N ASP A 769 -37.42 6.62 -45.74
CA ASP A 769 -37.73 6.69 -47.18
C ASP A 769 -37.26 5.34 -47.80
#